data_AF-A0A8W8NK81-F1
#
_entry.id   AF-A0A8W8NK81-F1
#
_cell.length_a   1.000
_cell.length_b   1.000
_cell.length_c   1.000
_cell.angle_alpha   90.00
_cell.angle_beta   90.00
_cell.angle_gamma   90.00
#
_symmetry.space_group_name_H-M   'P 1'
#
loop_
_entity.id
_entity.type
_entity.pdbx_description
1 polymer ?
#
loop_
_entity_poly.entity_id
_entity_poly.type
_entity_poly.pdbx_seq_one_letter_code
_entity_poly.pdbx_strand_id
1 'polypeptide(L)'
;MEARRANGNAGKVSIDKLLYLLSQGCMLHKVKGGGLLYPRTFYLDTENMVLKYSGSEKRLRKKRISWPISKIREVREGEKDYSKRLDPYDRGRCLAVVFGTNHEVLYLMSETSQMRDDWIKGLRFALHMDQYMDQKQQTDRWIREAFQMADKNNDRSLDFEEILKLLKQLNADMDKKYVLELFNKADTTKTHGKPVLDAEEFVRFYHMLTERPEIDEIFMKYDDGKGYWTFSDLCKFFYHEQKLDLTEDQSKELIAAFEPQKQLQLEEHLSPIGFRTLLASNDQQLFNPIHKRVYQDMTQPIINYYISSSHNTYLTDDQLRGPSRVEAYITALSRGCRCVELDCWDGPDEEPVIYHGYTLTSKIFFRDVLSAIKDYAFQSSPQNPNSRYPVILSIENHCSVKQQTVMATYIRSIFGDLLYAPEETPNRIPSPHDLMGKIVIKGKKLPNNLSNTDEGEVSDEDEAADVSNESVKPPKKDSGHKIKLSQEFSACVGFKAVGFKGVEESINSKGIFVSLGENKALKLIDNDRDGVIKLNQHMLVRTYPAGSRTDSSNYNPVPMWNAGCQVVALNFQTNSEPMQLLQGKFMDNGGCGYLLKPGFLLSDDRSASPRTSRKRLSITIVSGYQLPKPNDSKKGEIIDPFIKIEVHGVKEDTQQCKTSVKENNGFNPRWDEHVSFVISQPDHAIIRFVVYDHDRCVDDFIGYFALPFHSIQEGYRHFSLLNKHGDKIPMALILLKVEIKEA
;
A
#
# COMPACT_ATOMS: atom_id res chain seq x y z
N MET A 1 -28.41 43.22 22.43
CA MET A 1 -28.53 44.49 21.68
C MET A 1 -27.15 44.75 21.10
N GLU A 2 -26.94 44.29 19.86
CA GLU A 2 -26.96 45.13 18.65
C GLU A 2 -25.60 45.78 18.39
N ALA A 3 -24.68 45.00 17.81
CA ALA A 3 -23.62 45.46 16.89
C ALA A 3 -22.66 44.30 16.60
N ARG A 4 -23.09 43.27 15.84
CA ARG A 4 -22.22 42.28 15.18
C ARG A 4 -22.99 41.36 14.19
N ARG A 5 -23.99 41.92 13.50
CA ARG A 5 -24.70 41.25 12.40
C ARG A 5 -24.76 42.15 11.18
N ALA A 6 -23.63 42.33 10.51
CA ALA A 6 -23.58 42.81 9.13
C ALA A 6 -22.16 42.57 8.59
N ASN A 7 -21.97 41.39 7.98
CA ASN A 7 -21.06 41.07 6.87
C ASN A 7 -20.45 39.67 7.03
N GLY A 8 -20.80 38.79 6.11
CA GLY A 8 -20.21 37.46 5.96
C GLY A 8 -21.19 36.29 5.92
N ASN A 9 -22.40 36.46 5.37
CA ASN A 9 -23.29 35.33 5.08
C ASN A 9 -23.67 35.30 3.60
N ALA A 10 -22.66 35.17 2.75
CA ALA A 10 -22.84 34.73 1.37
C ALA A 10 -22.83 33.19 1.34
N GLY A 11 -24.02 32.61 1.42
CA GLY A 11 -24.38 31.33 0.79
C GLY A 11 -23.49 30.10 1.01
N LYS A 12 -23.23 29.65 2.25
CA LYS A 12 -22.87 28.24 2.45
C LYS A 12 -24.14 27.39 2.38
N VAL A 13 -24.36 26.74 1.23
CA VAL A 13 -25.37 25.67 1.09
C VAL A 13 -25.03 24.56 2.09
N SER A 14 -25.97 24.17 2.95
CA SER A 14 -25.79 23.03 3.86
C SER A 14 -25.55 21.75 3.05
N ILE A 15 -24.78 20.80 3.59
CA ILE A 15 -24.44 19.59 2.86
C ILE A 15 -25.71 18.82 2.43
N ASP A 16 -26.74 18.77 3.27
CA ASP A 16 -28.01 18.11 2.96
C ASP A 16 -28.73 18.75 1.77
N LYS A 17 -28.73 20.08 1.70
CA LYS A 17 -29.32 20.82 0.58
C LYS A 17 -28.52 20.60 -0.70
N LEU A 18 -27.19 20.52 -0.61
CA LEU A 18 -26.34 20.20 -1.76
C LEU A 18 -26.61 18.78 -2.28
N LEU A 19 -26.65 17.78 -1.39
CA LEU A 19 -26.92 16.38 -1.77
C LEU A 19 -28.31 16.23 -2.39
N TYR A 20 -29.33 16.91 -1.83
CA TYR A 20 -30.66 16.95 -2.43
C TYR A 20 -30.65 17.52 -3.85
N LEU A 21 -29.93 18.62 -4.09
CA LEU A 21 -29.82 19.21 -5.42
C LEU A 21 -29.12 18.25 -6.41
N LEU A 22 -28.05 17.57 -5.99
CA LEU A 22 -27.34 16.61 -6.82
C LEU A 22 -28.17 15.34 -7.09
N SER A 23 -29.09 14.96 -6.19
CA SER A 23 -29.97 13.80 -6.38
C SER A 23 -31.10 14.05 -7.39
N GLN A 24 -31.52 15.32 -7.57
CA GLN A 24 -32.49 15.70 -8.62
C GLN A 24 -31.92 15.61 -10.04
N GLY A 25 -30.59 15.58 -10.15
CA GLY A 25 -29.89 15.42 -11.42
C GLY A 25 -29.46 16.74 -12.04
N CYS A 26 -28.29 16.70 -12.67
CA CYS A 26 -27.58 17.87 -13.16
C CYS A 26 -26.94 17.54 -14.52
N MET A 27 -27.06 18.43 -15.50
CA MET A 27 -26.43 18.22 -16.81
C MET A 27 -24.92 18.47 -16.70
N LEU A 28 -24.12 17.47 -17.08
CA LEU A 28 -22.67 17.57 -17.24
C LEU A 28 -22.27 17.02 -18.62
N HIS A 29 -21.13 17.46 -19.12
CA HIS A 29 -20.56 16.95 -20.36
C HIS A 29 -19.54 15.86 -20.07
N LYS A 30 -19.77 14.66 -20.59
CA LYS A 30 -18.76 13.61 -20.59
C LYS A 30 -17.72 13.89 -21.67
N VAL A 31 -16.46 14.04 -21.26
CA VAL A 31 -15.33 14.38 -22.15
C VAL A 31 -14.70 13.10 -22.70
N LYS A 32 -14.51 13.04 -24.03
CA LYS A 32 -13.89 11.91 -24.73
C LYS A 32 -12.62 12.32 -25.48
N GLY A 33 -11.94 11.35 -26.11
CA GLY A 33 -10.75 11.61 -26.92
C GLY A 33 -11.06 12.63 -28.03
N GLY A 34 -10.12 13.53 -28.30
CA GLY A 34 -10.29 14.62 -29.28
C GLY A 34 -11.18 15.78 -28.81
N GLY A 35 -11.49 15.90 -27.52
CA GLY A 35 -12.26 17.02 -26.97
C GLY A 35 -13.77 16.92 -27.13
N LEU A 36 -14.28 15.78 -27.61
CA LEU A 36 -15.71 15.57 -27.80
C LEU A 36 -16.48 15.60 -26.47
N LEU A 37 -17.52 16.43 -26.43
CA LEU A 37 -18.39 16.65 -25.28
C LEU A 37 -19.76 15.99 -25.50
N TYR A 38 -20.15 15.12 -24.58
CA TYR A 38 -21.45 14.45 -24.63
C TYR A 38 -22.31 14.87 -23.44
N PRO A 39 -23.39 15.65 -23.64
CA PRO A 39 -24.26 16.08 -22.56
C PRO A 39 -24.99 14.88 -21.97
N ARG A 40 -24.95 14.74 -20.64
CA ARG A 40 -25.63 13.69 -19.89
C ARG A 40 -26.15 14.30 -18.59
N THR A 41 -27.31 13.84 -18.13
CA THR A 41 -27.80 14.22 -16.80
C THR A 41 -27.23 13.24 -15.79
N PHE A 42 -26.38 13.71 -14.89
CA PHE A 42 -25.81 12.92 -13.80
C PHE A 42 -26.58 13.14 -12.51
N TYR A 43 -26.68 12.10 -11.69
CA TYR A 43 -27.37 12.13 -10.40
C TYR A 43 -26.43 11.51 -9.36
N LEU A 44 -26.32 12.18 -8.22
CA LEU A 44 -25.68 11.60 -7.03
C LEU A 44 -26.79 11.10 -6.11
N ASP A 45 -26.94 9.78 -6.03
CA ASP A 45 -27.93 9.14 -5.21
C ASP A 45 -27.26 8.67 -3.92
N THR A 46 -27.39 9.47 -2.86
CA THR A 46 -26.82 9.16 -1.53
C THR A 46 -27.68 8.20 -0.71
N GLU A 47 -28.92 7.92 -1.13
CA GLU A 47 -29.75 6.88 -0.50
C GLU A 47 -29.29 5.48 -0.94
N ASN A 48 -29.01 5.30 -2.23
CA ASN A 48 -28.53 4.05 -2.82
C ASN A 48 -27.00 4.03 -3.05
N MET A 49 -26.28 5.07 -2.65
CA MET A 49 -24.83 5.21 -2.79
C MET A 49 -24.32 4.91 -4.22
N VAL A 50 -24.95 5.53 -5.22
CA VAL A 50 -24.56 5.40 -6.64
C VAL A 50 -24.42 6.74 -7.33
N LEU A 51 -23.42 6.83 -8.21
CA LEU A 51 -23.35 7.84 -9.26
C LEU A 51 -24.03 7.27 -10.52
N LYS A 52 -25.13 7.87 -10.96
CA LYS A 52 -25.88 7.41 -12.16
C LYS A 52 -26.02 8.51 -13.19
N TYR A 53 -26.27 8.15 -14.45
CA TYR A 53 -26.50 9.14 -15.52
C TYR A 53 -27.54 8.69 -16.55
N SER A 54 -28.28 9.62 -17.14
CA SER A 54 -29.26 9.38 -18.20
C SER A 54 -28.88 10.07 -19.52
N GLY A 55 -29.55 9.71 -20.63
CA GLY A 55 -29.33 10.31 -21.95
C GLY A 55 -28.38 9.55 -22.90
N SER A 56 -28.24 8.22 -22.75
CA SER A 56 -27.45 7.37 -23.66
C SER A 56 -28.35 6.54 -24.59
N GLU A 57 -28.80 7.12 -25.70
CA GLU A 57 -29.52 6.37 -26.75
C GLU A 57 -28.56 5.56 -27.62
N LYS A 58 -28.23 4.33 -27.21
CA LYS A 58 -27.78 3.29 -28.16
C LYS A 58 -28.61 2.03 -27.95
N ARG A 59 -29.53 1.79 -28.90
CA ARG A 59 -30.58 0.75 -28.91
C ARG A 59 -30.10 -0.72 -28.79
N LEU A 60 -28.79 -1.01 -28.70
CA LEU A 60 -28.28 -2.38 -28.89
C LEU A 60 -27.35 -2.92 -27.78
N ARG A 61 -26.97 -2.14 -26.77
CA ARG A 61 -26.24 -2.66 -25.59
C ARG A 61 -26.68 -1.91 -24.34
N LYS A 62 -27.27 -2.61 -23.36
CA LYS A 62 -27.44 -2.12 -21.98
C LYS A 62 -26.05 -1.89 -21.38
N LYS A 63 -25.45 -0.72 -21.63
CA LYS A 63 -24.22 -0.30 -20.92
C LYS A 63 -24.61 0.17 -19.52
N ARG A 64 -23.72 -0.08 -18.57
CA ARG A 64 -23.84 0.26 -17.15
C ARG A 64 -24.21 1.75 -16.99
N ILE A 65 -25.37 2.02 -16.40
CA ILE A 65 -26.00 3.35 -16.25
C ILE A 65 -25.66 3.97 -14.87
N SER A 66 -25.10 3.16 -13.97
CA SER A 66 -24.75 3.52 -12.60
C SER A 66 -23.39 2.93 -12.19
N TRP A 67 -22.70 3.66 -11.33
CA TRP A 67 -21.47 3.25 -10.64
C TRP A 67 -21.69 3.31 -9.13
N PRO A 68 -21.42 2.21 -8.39
CA PRO A 68 -21.37 2.27 -6.94
C PRO A 68 -20.30 3.25 -6.46
N ILE A 69 -20.60 4.02 -5.42
CA ILE A 69 -19.64 4.97 -4.83
C ILE A 69 -18.39 4.24 -4.31
N SER A 70 -18.53 3.02 -3.78
CA SER A 70 -17.42 2.16 -3.32
C SER A 70 -16.38 1.80 -4.41
N LYS A 71 -16.71 1.97 -5.69
CA LYS A 71 -15.76 1.75 -6.80
C LYS A 71 -14.95 2.99 -7.19
N ILE A 72 -15.33 4.15 -6.68
CA ILE A 72 -14.63 5.40 -6.90
C ILE A 72 -13.46 5.44 -5.92
N ARG A 73 -12.25 5.53 -6.45
CA ARG A 73 -11.03 5.62 -5.64
C ARG A 73 -10.76 7.05 -5.19
N GLU A 74 -10.97 7.98 -6.11
CA GLU A 74 -10.66 9.40 -5.90
C GLU A 74 -11.44 10.29 -6.88
N VAL A 75 -11.60 11.55 -6.49
CA VAL A 75 -12.18 12.61 -7.31
C VAL A 75 -11.17 13.76 -7.39
N ARG A 76 -10.73 14.05 -8.62
CA ARG A 76 -9.69 15.02 -8.94
C ARG A 76 -10.28 16.28 -9.57
N GLU A 77 -9.60 17.39 -9.34
CA GLU A 77 -9.92 18.70 -9.91
C GLU A 77 -8.96 18.96 -11.07
N GLY A 78 -9.46 19.35 -12.25
CA GLY A 78 -8.64 19.88 -13.35
C GLY A 78 -7.36 19.10 -13.67
N GLU A 79 -7.47 17.89 -14.21
CA GLU A 79 -6.33 17.01 -14.56
C GLU A 79 -5.46 17.54 -15.72
N LYS A 80 -4.14 17.23 -15.69
CA LYS A 80 -3.19 17.57 -16.77
C LYS A 80 -3.62 16.99 -18.13
N ASP A 81 -4.36 15.89 -18.15
CA ASP A 81 -4.80 15.21 -19.37
C ASP A 81 -5.88 15.97 -20.18
N TYR A 82 -6.58 16.93 -19.53
CA TYR A 82 -7.47 17.86 -20.21
C TYR A 82 -6.72 18.88 -21.08
N SER A 83 -5.44 19.14 -20.80
CA SER A 83 -4.64 20.14 -21.53
C SER A 83 -4.49 19.81 -23.02
N LYS A 84 -4.63 18.54 -23.39
CA LYS A 84 -4.59 18.04 -24.77
C LYS A 84 -5.97 17.94 -25.42
N ARG A 85 -7.05 18.20 -24.68
CA ARG A 85 -8.44 17.87 -25.09
C ARG A 85 -9.39 19.07 -25.05
N LEU A 86 -9.15 20.06 -24.19
CA LEU A 86 -10.04 21.20 -23.97
C LEU A 86 -9.24 22.50 -23.84
N ASP A 87 -9.93 23.62 -24.04
CA ASP A 87 -9.37 24.97 -23.90
C ASP A 87 -8.87 25.21 -22.46
N PRO A 88 -7.70 25.87 -22.26
CA PRO A 88 -7.24 26.31 -20.94
C PRO A 88 -8.29 27.00 -20.06
N TYR A 89 -9.19 27.80 -20.63
CA TYR A 89 -10.26 28.49 -19.90
C TYR A 89 -11.33 27.53 -19.34
N ASP A 90 -11.43 26.31 -19.88
CA ASP A 90 -12.43 25.31 -19.48
C ASP A 90 -11.96 24.40 -18.34
N ARG A 91 -10.66 24.44 -18.01
CA ARG A 91 -10.06 23.58 -16.98
C ARG A 91 -10.68 23.77 -15.61
N GLY A 92 -11.02 25.02 -15.28
CA GLY A 92 -11.69 25.38 -14.02
C GLY A 92 -13.11 24.82 -13.88
N ARG A 93 -13.66 24.19 -14.93
CA ARG A 93 -15.01 23.57 -14.94
C ARG A 93 -14.96 22.04 -14.98
N CYS A 94 -13.76 21.46 -15.00
CA CYS A 94 -13.55 20.04 -15.17
C CYS A 94 -13.33 19.30 -13.85
N LEU A 95 -13.89 18.11 -13.72
CA LEU A 95 -13.58 17.14 -12.66
C LEU A 95 -13.33 15.75 -13.26
N ALA A 96 -12.51 14.95 -12.59
CA ALA A 96 -12.23 13.58 -12.99
C ALA A 96 -12.59 12.61 -11.86
N VAL A 97 -13.34 11.56 -12.19
CA VAL A 97 -13.73 10.49 -11.25
C VAL A 97 -12.94 9.25 -11.64
N VAL A 98 -12.08 8.78 -10.73
CA VAL A 98 -11.16 7.65 -11.00
C VAL A 98 -11.71 6.38 -10.36
N PHE A 99 -11.75 5.29 -11.13
CA PHE A 99 -12.30 4.00 -10.71
C PHE A 99 -11.21 2.91 -10.63
N GLY A 100 -11.28 2.08 -9.58
CA GLY A 100 -10.55 0.82 -9.44
C GLY A 100 -9.01 0.89 -9.52
N THR A 101 -8.38 -0.27 -9.70
CA THR A 101 -6.92 -0.46 -9.78
C THR A 101 -6.35 -0.19 -11.17
N ASN A 102 -7.15 -0.32 -12.23
CA ASN A 102 -6.73 -0.02 -13.60
C ASN A 102 -6.73 1.49 -13.93
N HIS A 103 -7.02 2.34 -12.94
CA HIS A 103 -7.10 3.80 -13.08
C HIS A 103 -8.01 4.25 -14.23
N GLU A 104 -9.20 3.64 -14.39
CA GLU A 104 -10.16 4.11 -15.39
C GLU A 104 -10.70 5.48 -14.97
N VAL A 105 -10.61 6.47 -15.85
CA VAL A 105 -11.01 7.86 -15.53
C VAL A 105 -12.28 8.27 -16.30
N LEU A 106 -13.28 8.75 -15.56
CA LEU A 106 -14.44 9.45 -16.11
C LEU A 106 -14.20 10.96 -16.03
N TYR A 107 -13.95 11.54 -17.19
CA TYR A 107 -13.76 12.97 -17.37
C TYR A 107 -15.10 13.68 -17.58
N LEU A 108 -15.40 14.68 -16.74
CA LEU A 108 -16.63 15.47 -16.77
C LEU A 108 -16.33 16.96 -16.80
N MET A 109 -17.14 17.71 -17.54
CA MET A 109 -17.10 19.17 -17.59
C MET A 109 -18.48 19.73 -17.22
N SER A 110 -18.48 20.62 -16.25
CA SER A 110 -19.65 21.37 -15.79
C SER A 110 -19.85 22.66 -16.57
N GLU A 111 -21.01 23.30 -16.40
CA GLU A 111 -21.27 24.61 -17.00
C GLU A 111 -20.49 25.73 -16.31
N THR A 112 -20.32 25.63 -14.99
CA THR A 112 -19.66 26.64 -14.15
C THR A 112 -18.69 26.02 -13.15
N SER A 113 -17.64 26.75 -12.77
CA SER A 113 -16.67 26.29 -11.76
C SER A 113 -17.32 25.93 -10.42
N GLN A 114 -18.35 26.69 -10.01
CA GLN A 114 -19.10 26.44 -8.79
C GLN A 114 -19.83 25.08 -8.83
N MET A 115 -20.47 24.77 -9.96
CA MET A 115 -21.15 23.48 -10.16
C MET A 115 -20.16 22.31 -10.09
N ARG A 116 -18.95 22.47 -10.65
CA ARG A 116 -17.87 21.49 -10.50
C ARG A 116 -17.45 21.30 -9.04
N ASP A 117 -17.32 22.40 -8.28
CA ASP A 117 -16.94 22.34 -6.86
C ASP A 117 -18.02 21.66 -6.01
N ASP A 118 -19.29 21.95 -6.30
CA ASP A 118 -20.46 21.32 -5.69
C ASP A 118 -20.48 19.80 -5.94
N TRP A 119 -20.20 19.36 -7.18
CA TRP A 119 -20.09 17.95 -7.54
C TRP A 119 -18.92 17.24 -6.85
N ILE A 120 -17.73 17.85 -6.80
CA ILE A 120 -16.57 17.30 -6.10
C ILE A 120 -16.87 17.15 -4.61
N LYS A 121 -17.44 18.19 -3.99
CA LYS A 121 -17.81 18.18 -2.58
C LYS A 121 -18.84 17.10 -2.28
N GLY A 122 -19.89 16.97 -3.11
CA GLY A 122 -20.91 15.93 -2.98
C GLY A 122 -20.34 14.52 -3.12
N LEU A 123 -19.50 14.27 -4.12
CA LEU A 123 -18.88 12.96 -4.34
C LEU A 123 -17.88 12.59 -3.23
N ARG A 124 -17.05 13.54 -2.77
CA ARG A 124 -16.15 13.33 -1.61
C ARG A 124 -16.94 13.05 -0.34
N PHE A 125 -18.06 13.74 -0.13
CA PHE A 125 -18.94 13.46 1.00
C PHE A 125 -19.60 12.09 0.90
N ALA A 126 -20.07 11.68 -0.29
CA ALA A 126 -20.60 10.34 -0.50
C ALA A 126 -19.52 9.26 -0.28
N LEU A 127 -18.28 9.48 -0.71
CA LEU A 127 -17.14 8.59 -0.41
C LEU A 127 -16.88 8.47 1.09
N HIS A 128 -16.96 9.58 1.81
CA HIS A 128 -16.87 9.59 3.26
C HIS A 128 -18.06 8.85 3.88
N MET A 129 -19.30 9.12 3.47
CA MET A 129 -20.47 8.37 3.93
C MET A 129 -20.29 6.87 3.74
N ASP A 130 -19.84 6.42 2.57
CA ASP A 130 -19.57 5.01 2.27
C ASP A 130 -18.60 4.37 3.27
N GLN A 131 -17.60 5.12 3.73
CA GLN A 131 -16.63 4.67 4.74
C GLN A 131 -17.20 4.58 6.17
N TYR A 132 -18.29 5.29 6.47
CA TYR A 132 -18.89 5.42 7.81
C TYR A 132 -20.33 4.90 7.91
N MET A 133 -20.91 4.36 6.84
CA MET A 133 -22.19 3.65 6.89
C MET A 133 -22.07 2.45 7.82
N ASP A 134 -23.04 2.28 8.72
CA ASP A 134 -23.15 1.10 9.59
C ASP A 134 -23.15 -0.19 8.73
N GLN A 135 -22.38 -1.20 9.16
CA GLN A 135 -22.25 -2.48 8.46
C GLN A 135 -23.62 -3.15 8.25
N LYS A 136 -24.58 -2.96 9.16
CA LYS A 136 -25.94 -3.48 8.98
C LYS A 136 -26.66 -2.80 7.82
N GLN A 137 -26.56 -1.48 7.70
CA GLN A 137 -27.19 -0.73 6.60
C GLN A 137 -26.50 -1.02 5.26
N GLN A 138 -25.18 -1.24 5.26
CA GLN A 138 -24.46 -1.72 4.08
C GLN A 138 -24.90 -3.13 3.68
N THR A 139 -25.03 -4.04 4.66
CA THR A 139 -25.41 -5.44 4.43
C THR A 139 -26.87 -5.56 4.00
N ASP A 140 -27.82 -4.94 4.70
CA ASP A 140 -29.24 -4.96 4.34
C ASP A 140 -29.53 -4.27 3.00
N ARG A 141 -28.85 -3.15 2.72
CA ARG A 141 -28.94 -2.48 1.41
C ARG A 141 -28.38 -3.36 0.31
N TRP A 142 -27.19 -3.92 0.52
CA TRP A 142 -26.56 -4.79 -0.46
C TRP A 142 -27.37 -6.06 -0.69
N ILE A 143 -27.98 -6.67 0.34
CA ILE A 143 -28.81 -7.88 0.18
C ILE A 143 -30.04 -7.54 -0.68
N ARG A 144 -30.68 -6.39 -0.44
CA ARG A 144 -31.82 -5.93 -1.26
C ARG A 144 -31.40 -5.63 -2.71
N GLU A 145 -30.25 -4.98 -2.90
CA GLU A 145 -29.69 -4.73 -4.24
C GLU A 145 -29.29 -6.04 -4.93
N ALA A 146 -28.71 -6.99 -4.21
CA ALA A 146 -28.34 -8.31 -4.71
C ALA A 146 -29.58 -9.09 -5.16
N PHE A 147 -30.67 -9.04 -4.38
CA PHE A 147 -31.96 -9.60 -4.77
C PHE A 147 -32.49 -8.96 -6.06
N GLN A 148 -32.54 -7.63 -6.13
CA GLN A 148 -33.00 -6.90 -7.31
C GLN A 148 -32.11 -7.10 -8.55
N MET A 149 -30.81 -7.29 -8.38
CA MET A 149 -29.89 -7.60 -9.48
C MET A 149 -30.05 -9.03 -9.99
N ALA A 150 -30.40 -9.96 -9.10
CA ALA A 150 -30.59 -11.37 -9.40
C ALA A 150 -31.95 -11.65 -10.05
N ASP A 151 -33.00 -10.94 -9.64
CA ASP A 151 -34.37 -11.02 -10.19
C ASP A 151 -34.41 -10.37 -11.58
N LYS A 152 -33.95 -11.10 -12.60
CA LYS A 152 -33.83 -10.55 -13.96
C LYS A 152 -35.17 -10.52 -14.70
N ASN A 153 -36.09 -11.37 -14.30
CA ASN A 153 -37.42 -11.47 -14.88
C ASN A 153 -38.44 -10.54 -14.18
N ASN A 154 -38.06 -9.90 -13.06
CA ASN A 154 -38.88 -9.05 -12.18
C ASN A 154 -40.12 -9.80 -11.64
N ASP A 155 -40.02 -11.11 -11.44
CA ASP A 155 -41.11 -11.91 -10.88
C ASP A 155 -41.18 -11.83 -9.35
N ARG A 156 -40.27 -11.07 -8.72
CA ARG A 156 -40.13 -10.87 -7.27
C ARG A 156 -39.76 -12.13 -6.50
N SER A 157 -39.19 -13.12 -7.18
CA SER A 157 -38.63 -14.33 -6.61
C SER A 157 -37.30 -14.66 -7.30
N LEU A 158 -36.53 -15.57 -6.71
CA LEU A 158 -35.26 -16.04 -7.29
C LEU A 158 -35.30 -17.55 -7.45
N ASP A 159 -35.14 -18.01 -8.69
CA ASP A 159 -34.93 -19.42 -8.96
C ASP A 159 -33.47 -19.86 -8.66
N PHE A 160 -33.22 -21.16 -8.63
CA PHE A 160 -31.90 -21.70 -8.33
C PHE A 160 -30.82 -21.25 -9.34
N GLU A 161 -31.18 -21.03 -10.61
CA GLU A 161 -30.24 -20.58 -11.63
C GLU A 161 -29.87 -19.11 -11.45
N GLU A 162 -30.83 -18.27 -11.03
CA GLU A 162 -30.62 -16.88 -10.64
C GLU A 162 -29.73 -16.78 -9.39
N ILE A 163 -29.93 -17.63 -8.39
CA ILE A 163 -29.04 -17.74 -7.22
C ILE A 163 -27.62 -18.12 -7.64
N LEU A 164 -27.44 -19.14 -8.47
CA LEU A 164 -26.10 -19.51 -8.97
C LEU A 164 -25.43 -18.39 -9.78
N LYS A 165 -26.22 -17.62 -10.56
CA LYS A 165 -25.72 -16.45 -11.30
C LYS A 165 -25.35 -15.31 -10.36
N LEU A 166 -26.10 -15.12 -9.26
CA LEU A 166 -25.81 -14.12 -8.25
C LEU A 166 -24.51 -14.48 -7.51
N LEU A 167 -24.39 -15.69 -7.00
CA LEU A 167 -23.18 -16.15 -6.31
C LEU A 167 -21.92 -15.98 -7.18
N LYS A 168 -22.01 -16.29 -8.48
CA LYS A 168 -20.94 -16.01 -9.45
C LYS A 168 -20.60 -14.53 -9.58
N GLN A 169 -21.60 -13.65 -9.60
CA GLN A 169 -21.38 -12.19 -9.67
C GLN A 169 -20.72 -11.66 -8.39
N LEU A 170 -20.93 -12.33 -7.27
CA LEU A 170 -20.35 -12.02 -5.98
C LEU A 170 -19.00 -12.71 -5.73
N ASN A 171 -18.46 -13.37 -6.76
CA ASN A 171 -17.23 -14.15 -6.67
C ASN A 171 -17.28 -15.26 -5.60
N ALA A 172 -18.48 -15.79 -5.35
CA ALA A 172 -18.77 -16.90 -4.45
C ALA A 172 -19.04 -18.16 -5.30
N ASP A 173 -18.05 -18.64 -6.04
CA ASP A 173 -18.17 -19.95 -6.69
C ASP A 173 -18.04 -21.04 -5.63
N MET A 174 -19.08 -21.85 -5.53
CA MET A 174 -19.26 -22.85 -4.47
C MET A 174 -19.82 -24.13 -5.08
N ASP A 175 -19.67 -25.23 -4.34
CA ASP A 175 -20.24 -26.49 -4.75
C ASP A 175 -21.77 -26.38 -4.93
N LYS A 176 -22.25 -26.77 -6.11
CA LYS A 176 -23.67 -26.61 -6.47
C LYS A 176 -24.60 -27.41 -5.56
N LYS A 177 -24.14 -28.55 -5.05
CA LYS A 177 -24.95 -29.39 -4.16
C LYS A 177 -25.13 -28.70 -2.81
N TYR A 178 -24.06 -28.12 -2.26
CA TYR A 178 -24.14 -27.29 -1.06
C TYR A 178 -25.09 -26.09 -1.22
N VAL A 179 -24.98 -25.35 -2.32
CA VAL A 179 -25.89 -24.21 -2.59
C VAL A 179 -27.34 -24.68 -2.70
N LEU A 180 -27.59 -25.83 -3.33
CA LEU A 180 -28.93 -26.40 -3.45
C LEU A 180 -29.51 -26.80 -2.09
N GLU A 181 -28.68 -27.33 -1.19
CA GLU A 181 -29.09 -27.66 0.18
C GLU A 181 -29.50 -26.40 0.96
N LEU A 182 -28.73 -25.31 0.87
CA LEU A 182 -29.08 -24.03 1.48
C LEU A 182 -30.34 -23.42 0.88
N PHE A 183 -30.47 -23.47 -0.45
CA PHE A 183 -31.64 -22.99 -1.18
C PHE A 183 -32.92 -23.70 -0.68
N ASN A 184 -32.89 -25.03 -0.64
CA ASN A 184 -34.05 -25.82 -0.20
C ASN A 184 -34.38 -25.63 1.29
N LYS A 185 -33.39 -25.31 2.14
CA LYS A 185 -33.64 -24.93 3.54
C LYS A 185 -34.31 -23.56 3.67
N ALA A 186 -34.01 -22.63 2.76
CA ALA A 186 -34.56 -21.28 2.77
C ALA A 186 -35.96 -21.20 2.17
N ASP A 187 -36.27 -22.04 1.17
CA ASP A 187 -37.59 -22.15 0.53
C ASP A 187 -38.60 -22.83 1.47
N THR A 188 -39.21 -22.01 2.33
CA THR A 188 -40.16 -22.44 3.35
C THR A 188 -41.60 -22.40 2.88
N THR A 189 -41.91 -21.48 1.98
CA THR A 189 -43.27 -21.18 1.52
C THR A 189 -43.64 -21.97 0.26
N LYS A 190 -42.65 -22.48 -0.50
CA LYS A 190 -42.85 -23.20 -1.78
C LYS A 190 -43.76 -22.42 -2.73
N THR A 191 -43.55 -21.10 -2.79
CA THR A 191 -44.41 -20.17 -3.53
C THR A 191 -44.60 -20.67 -4.96
N HIS A 192 -45.86 -20.79 -5.39
CA HIS A 192 -46.23 -21.24 -6.75
C HIS A 192 -45.84 -22.68 -7.14
N GLY A 193 -45.54 -23.57 -6.20
CA GLY A 193 -45.27 -24.98 -6.48
C GLY A 193 -43.97 -25.22 -7.28
N LYS A 194 -43.09 -24.21 -7.35
CA LYS A 194 -41.76 -24.27 -7.92
C LYS A 194 -40.73 -23.89 -6.84
N PRO A 195 -39.51 -24.43 -6.88
CA PRO A 195 -38.46 -24.08 -5.93
C PRO A 195 -37.92 -22.68 -6.25
N VAL A 196 -38.41 -21.66 -5.54
CA VAL A 196 -38.05 -20.23 -5.68
C VAL A 196 -37.93 -19.59 -4.30
N LEU A 197 -37.09 -18.56 -4.16
CA LEU A 197 -36.95 -17.78 -2.92
C LEU A 197 -37.58 -16.40 -3.09
N ASP A 198 -38.53 -16.04 -2.24
CA ASP A 198 -38.97 -14.65 -2.11
C ASP A 198 -37.91 -13.76 -1.44
N ALA A 199 -38.19 -12.46 -1.25
CA ALA A 199 -37.23 -11.54 -0.64
C ALA A 199 -36.85 -11.90 0.81
N GLU A 200 -37.78 -12.42 1.62
CA GLU A 200 -37.50 -12.80 3.02
C GLU A 200 -36.78 -14.15 3.10
N GLU A 201 -37.12 -15.08 2.21
CA GLU A 201 -36.43 -16.36 2.03
C GLU A 201 -35.02 -16.17 1.47
N PHE A 202 -34.81 -15.21 0.58
CA PHE A 202 -33.48 -14.86 0.11
C PHE A 202 -32.61 -14.28 1.23
N VAL A 203 -33.17 -13.42 2.10
CA VAL A 203 -32.46 -12.93 3.28
C VAL A 203 -32.06 -14.10 4.19
N ARG A 204 -32.96 -15.07 4.42
CA ARG A 204 -32.65 -16.30 5.18
C ARG A 204 -31.56 -17.14 4.51
N PHE A 205 -31.66 -17.36 3.20
CA PHE A 205 -30.62 -18.03 2.41
C PHE A 205 -29.28 -17.35 2.57
N TYR A 206 -29.23 -16.02 2.46
CA TYR A 206 -28.01 -15.24 2.59
C TYR A 206 -27.42 -15.32 4.00
N HIS A 207 -28.26 -15.27 5.04
CA HIS A 207 -27.78 -15.47 6.41
C HIS A 207 -27.17 -16.86 6.59
N MET A 208 -27.86 -17.92 6.16
CA MET A 208 -27.30 -19.28 6.23
C MET A 208 -25.99 -19.43 5.43
N LEU A 209 -25.91 -18.78 4.26
CA LEU A 209 -24.71 -18.76 3.44
C LEU A 209 -23.53 -18.08 4.14
N THR A 210 -23.80 -17.04 4.92
CA THR A 210 -22.79 -16.22 5.60
C THR A 210 -22.59 -16.58 7.07
N GLU A 211 -23.18 -17.69 7.53
CA GLU A 211 -22.97 -18.22 8.88
C GLU A 211 -21.48 -18.50 9.14
N ARG A 212 -21.04 -18.13 10.34
CA ARG A 212 -19.66 -18.28 10.82
C ARG A 212 -19.68 -19.08 12.13
N PRO A 213 -19.87 -20.41 12.06
CA PRO A 213 -20.03 -21.25 13.25
C PRO A 213 -18.82 -21.13 14.19
N GLU A 214 -17.62 -20.92 13.66
CA GLU A 214 -16.41 -20.74 14.45
C GLU A 214 -16.44 -19.48 15.32
N ILE A 215 -17.15 -18.43 14.90
CA ILE A 215 -17.31 -17.20 15.68
C ILE A 215 -18.42 -17.39 16.71
N ASP A 216 -19.50 -18.05 16.31
CA ASP A 216 -20.62 -18.37 17.19
C ASP A 216 -20.15 -19.28 18.34
N GLU A 217 -19.26 -20.23 18.08
CA GLU A 217 -18.57 -21.06 19.08
C GLU A 217 -17.76 -20.23 20.08
N ILE A 218 -17.12 -19.14 19.65
CA ILE A 218 -16.41 -18.22 20.55
C ILE A 218 -17.42 -17.44 21.39
N PHE A 219 -18.49 -16.96 20.75
CA PHE A 219 -19.55 -16.20 21.41
C PHE A 219 -20.20 -16.99 22.56
N MET A 220 -20.59 -18.24 22.28
CA MET A 220 -21.26 -19.12 23.24
C MET A 220 -20.42 -19.49 24.47
N LYS A 221 -19.09 -19.29 24.43
CA LYS A 221 -18.23 -19.53 25.61
C LYS A 221 -18.45 -18.53 26.74
N TYR A 222 -18.98 -17.35 26.43
CA TYR A 222 -19.10 -16.24 27.37
C TYR A 222 -20.55 -15.74 27.53
N ASP A 223 -21.51 -16.28 26.79
CA ASP A 223 -22.90 -15.82 26.79
C ASP A 223 -23.77 -16.46 27.88
N ASP A 224 -23.28 -17.49 28.58
CA ASP A 224 -24.02 -18.26 29.59
C ASP A 224 -25.45 -18.69 29.15
N GLY A 225 -25.66 -18.90 27.84
CA GLY A 225 -26.97 -19.26 27.27
C GLY A 225 -27.98 -18.11 27.18
N LYS A 226 -27.57 -16.86 27.43
CA LYS A 226 -28.42 -15.66 27.33
C LYS A 226 -28.73 -15.29 25.87
N GLY A 227 -27.87 -15.67 24.93
CA GLY A 227 -27.96 -15.24 23.52
C GLY A 227 -27.47 -13.81 23.27
N TYR A 228 -26.91 -13.15 24.28
CA TYR A 228 -26.28 -11.83 24.20
C TYR A 228 -25.14 -11.72 25.24
N TRP A 229 -24.18 -10.82 25.00
CA TRP A 229 -23.14 -10.46 25.95
C TRP A 229 -23.45 -9.14 26.63
N THR A 230 -23.23 -9.07 27.94
CA THR A 230 -23.18 -7.80 28.67
C THR A 230 -21.79 -7.16 28.54
N PHE A 231 -21.63 -5.92 29.02
CA PHE A 231 -20.29 -5.30 29.10
C PHE A 231 -19.30 -6.16 29.90
N SER A 232 -19.76 -6.87 30.94
CA SER A 232 -18.92 -7.73 31.76
C SER A 232 -18.42 -8.95 30.98
N ASP A 233 -19.28 -9.54 30.16
CA ASP A 233 -18.89 -10.69 29.32
C ASP A 233 -17.92 -10.27 28.22
N LEU A 234 -18.13 -9.08 27.65
CA LEU A 234 -17.19 -8.48 26.71
C LEU A 234 -15.82 -8.22 27.37
N CYS A 235 -15.79 -7.67 28.59
CA CYS A 235 -14.55 -7.52 29.36
C CYS A 235 -13.84 -8.86 29.57
N LYS A 236 -14.55 -9.93 29.94
CA LYS A 236 -13.97 -11.27 30.09
C LYS A 236 -13.36 -11.77 28.79
N PHE A 237 -14.06 -11.63 27.66
CA PHE A 237 -13.55 -12.02 26.35
C PHE A 237 -12.27 -11.25 26.00
N PHE A 238 -12.26 -9.92 26.17
CA PHE A 238 -11.07 -9.12 25.87
C PHE A 238 -9.88 -9.47 26.75
N TYR A 239 -10.12 -9.70 28.04
CA TYR A 239 -9.08 -10.09 28.98
C TYR A 239 -8.49 -11.48 28.65
N HIS A 240 -9.35 -12.47 28.49
CA HIS A 240 -8.90 -13.86 28.32
C HIS A 240 -8.42 -14.16 26.91
N GLU A 241 -9.13 -13.69 25.89
CA GLU A 241 -8.85 -14.00 24.49
C GLU A 241 -8.01 -12.92 23.81
N GLN A 242 -8.34 -11.64 23.97
CA GLN A 242 -7.64 -10.54 23.28
C GLN A 242 -6.40 -10.01 24.00
N LYS A 243 -6.16 -10.45 25.24
CA LYS A 243 -5.07 -9.96 26.11
C LYS A 243 -5.11 -8.45 26.33
N LEU A 244 -6.31 -7.90 26.41
CA LEU A 244 -6.56 -6.48 26.60
C LEU A 244 -7.51 -6.27 27.77
N ASP A 245 -7.16 -5.34 28.65
CA ASP A 245 -8.04 -4.89 29.73
C ASP A 245 -8.95 -3.78 29.22
N LEU A 246 -10.25 -4.05 29.18
CA LEU A 246 -11.26 -3.04 28.89
C LEU A 246 -11.92 -2.55 30.18
N THR A 247 -12.04 -1.23 30.28
CA THR A 247 -12.93 -0.60 31.27
C THR A 247 -14.40 -0.80 30.89
N GLU A 248 -15.30 -0.65 31.86
CA GLU A 248 -16.75 -0.71 31.61
C GLU A 248 -17.18 0.30 30.54
N ASP A 249 -16.71 1.55 30.63
CA ASP A 249 -17.06 2.60 29.66
C ASP A 249 -16.59 2.25 28.24
N GLN A 250 -15.36 1.75 28.09
CA GLN A 250 -14.85 1.31 26.79
C GLN A 250 -15.65 0.14 26.22
N SER A 251 -16.04 -0.82 27.06
CA SER A 251 -16.90 -1.93 26.65
C SER A 251 -18.25 -1.43 26.16
N LYS A 252 -18.88 -0.49 26.86
CA LYS A 252 -20.16 0.10 26.44
C LYS A 252 -20.04 0.88 25.14
N GLU A 253 -18.95 1.62 24.95
CA GLU A 253 -18.65 2.30 23.68
C GLU A 253 -18.53 1.32 22.52
N LEU A 254 -17.86 0.18 22.71
CA LEU A 254 -17.77 -0.88 21.69
C LEU A 254 -19.15 -1.47 21.38
N ILE A 255 -19.96 -1.77 22.39
CA ILE A 255 -21.33 -2.28 22.18
C ILE A 255 -22.15 -1.26 21.40
N ALA A 256 -22.10 0.02 21.80
CA ALA A 256 -22.78 1.10 21.09
C ALA A 256 -22.30 1.24 19.63
N ALA A 257 -21.01 1.03 19.36
CA ALA A 257 -20.45 1.16 18.02
C ALA A 257 -20.79 -0.02 17.09
N PHE A 258 -20.89 -1.24 17.63
CA PHE A 258 -20.96 -2.46 16.81
C PHE A 258 -22.28 -3.22 16.92
N GLU A 259 -23.16 -2.94 17.89
CA GLU A 259 -24.45 -3.63 18.00
C GLU A 259 -25.47 -3.10 16.98
N PRO A 260 -25.91 -3.93 16.00
CA PRO A 260 -26.84 -3.49 14.96
C PRO A 260 -28.30 -3.40 15.42
N GLN A 261 -28.70 -4.03 16.52
CA GLN A 261 -30.08 -4.01 17.00
C GLN A 261 -30.27 -2.90 18.04
N LYS A 262 -31.03 -1.88 17.67
CA LYS A 262 -31.26 -0.69 18.51
C LYS A 262 -31.80 -1.01 19.91
N GLN A 263 -32.61 -2.07 20.03
CA GLN A 263 -33.11 -2.51 21.34
C GLN A 263 -31.97 -3.05 22.21
N LEU A 264 -31.17 -3.98 21.70
CA LEU A 264 -30.02 -4.52 22.43
C LEU A 264 -28.97 -3.44 22.72
N GLN A 265 -28.75 -2.51 21.79
CA GLN A 265 -27.88 -1.36 21.97
C GLN A 265 -28.32 -0.47 23.16
N LEU A 266 -29.63 -0.21 23.28
CA LEU A 266 -30.20 0.54 24.42
C LEU A 266 -30.10 -0.22 25.74
N GLU A 267 -30.13 -1.55 25.68
CA GLU A 267 -29.95 -2.45 26.83
C GLU A 267 -28.48 -2.73 27.14
N GLU A 268 -27.53 -2.10 26.43
CA GLU A 268 -26.07 -2.33 26.56
C GLU A 268 -25.67 -3.81 26.35
N HIS A 269 -26.36 -4.49 25.43
CA HIS A 269 -26.16 -5.89 25.07
C HIS A 269 -25.56 -6.04 23.67
N LEU A 270 -24.60 -6.94 23.52
CA LEU A 270 -23.99 -7.31 22.25
C LEU A 270 -24.53 -8.66 21.77
N SER A 271 -25.11 -8.68 20.58
CA SER A 271 -25.59 -9.87 19.89
C SER A 271 -24.45 -10.63 19.20
N PRO A 272 -24.67 -11.90 18.79
CA PRO A 272 -23.72 -12.62 17.93
C PRO A 272 -23.38 -11.86 16.64
N ILE A 273 -24.34 -11.13 16.07
CA ILE A 273 -24.12 -10.31 14.87
C ILE A 273 -23.20 -9.14 15.20
N GLY A 274 -23.47 -8.41 16.30
CA GLY A 274 -22.60 -7.32 16.75
C GLY A 274 -21.18 -7.81 17.06
N PHE A 275 -21.03 -8.99 17.65
CA PHE A 275 -19.73 -9.60 17.91
C PHE A 275 -18.96 -9.96 16.62
N ARG A 276 -19.64 -10.52 15.60
CA ARG A 276 -19.03 -10.77 14.28
C ARG A 276 -18.54 -9.48 13.62
N THR A 277 -19.35 -8.43 13.69
CA THR A 277 -19.02 -7.08 13.19
C THR A 277 -17.83 -6.48 13.94
N LEU A 278 -17.79 -6.59 15.27
CA LEU A 278 -16.65 -6.20 16.09
C LEU A 278 -15.37 -6.93 15.68
N LEU A 279 -15.40 -8.27 15.56
CA LEU A 279 -14.23 -9.06 15.18
C LEU A 279 -13.72 -8.77 13.75
N ALA A 280 -14.60 -8.39 12.82
CA ALA A 280 -14.21 -8.00 11.46
C ALA A 280 -13.79 -6.52 11.34
N SER A 281 -13.89 -5.74 12.43
CA SER A 281 -13.61 -4.30 12.42
C SER A 281 -12.12 -3.98 12.27
N ASN A 282 -11.80 -2.73 11.90
CA ASN A 282 -10.41 -2.29 11.76
C ASN A 282 -9.61 -2.31 13.07
N ASP A 283 -10.29 -2.33 14.23
CA ASP A 283 -9.66 -2.31 15.55
C ASP A 283 -9.19 -3.71 15.98
N GLN A 284 -9.78 -4.76 15.39
CA GLN A 284 -9.41 -6.16 15.65
C GLN A 284 -8.41 -6.71 14.62
N GLN A 285 -7.71 -5.82 13.91
CA GLN A 285 -6.68 -6.22 12.96
C GLN A 285 -5.46 -6.82 13.64
N LEU A 286 -4.82 -7.78 12.96
CA LEU A 286 -3.56 -8.38 13.40
C LEU A 286 -2.45 -7.33 13.53
N PHE A 287 -2.41 -6.38 12.59
CA PHE A 287 -1.49 -5.26 12.63
C PHE A 287 -1.93 -4.22 13.67
N ASN A 288 -1.02 -3.89 14.60
CA ASN A 288 -1.26 -2.94 15.68
C ASN A 288 -1.67 -1.55 15.12
N PRO A 289 -2.88 -1.05 15.42
CA PRO A 289 -3.35 0.25 14.95
C PRO A 289 -2.47 1.42 15.38
N ILE A 290 -1.77 1.34 16.52
CA ILE A 290 -0.84 2.38 16.97
C ILE A 290 0.31 2.58 15.97
N HIS A 291 0.70 1.52 15.26
CA HIS A 291 1.79 1.56 14.30
C HIS A 291 1.35 2.12 12.93
N LYS A 292 0.06 2.44 12.74
CA LYS A 292 -0.46 3.15 11.56
C LYS A 292 -0.18 4.65 11.60
N ARG A 293 0.34 5.18 12.71
CA ARG A 293 0.86 6.54 12.83
C ARG A 293 2.35 6.48 13.12
N VAL A 294 3.04 7.60 12.89
CA VAL A 294 4.44 7.74 13.30
C VAL A 294 4.51 7.76 14.83
N TYR A 295 5.21 6.81 15.42
CA TYR A 295 5.35 6.65 16.88
C TYR A 295 6.81 6.45 17.32
N GLN A 296 7.70 6.10 16.39
CA GLN A 296 9.12 5.94 16.70
C GLN A 296 9.79 7.31 16.86
N ASP A 297 10.90 7.36 17.58
CA ASP A 297 11.71 8.58 17.68
C ASP A 297 12.27 8.92 16.29
N MET A 298 11.93 10.09 15.76
CA MET A 298 12.34 10.58 14.44
C MET A 298 13.48 11.61 14.51
N THR A 299 14.05 11.82 15.70
CA THR A 299 15.11 12.81 15.98
C THR A 299 16.52 12.22 16.02
N GLN A 300 16.66 10.90 15.88
CA GLN A 300 17.96 10.25 15.77
C GLN A 300 18.63 10.59 14.42
N PRO A 301 19.97 10.52 14.30
CA PRO A 301 20.66 10.68 13.02
C PRO A 301 20.07 9.77 11.92
N ILE A 302 19.98 10.25 10.68
CA ILE A 302 19.35 9.49 9.57
C ILE A 302 19.97 8.10 9.33
N ILE A 303 21.25 7.93 9.67
CA ILE A 303 21.98 6.65 9.63
C ILE A 303 21.42 5.59 10.60
N ASN A 304 20.58 5.99 11.54
CA ASN A 304 19.95 5.12 12.53
C ASN A 304 18.62 4.54 12.06
N TYR A 305 18.18 4.79 10.81
CA TYR A 305 16.91 4.31 10.28
C TYR A 305 17.13 3.40 9.07
N TYR A 306 16.31 2.35 8.95
CA TYR A 306 16.04 1.73 7.66
C TYR A 306 15.19 2.67 6.80
N ILE A 307 15.47 2.73 5.50
CA ILE A 307 14.87 3.65 4.55
C ILE A 307 14.29 2.85 3.37
N SER A 308 13.01 3.04 3.09
CA SER A 308 12.36 2.38 1.95
C SER A 308 12.96 2.89 0.63
N SER A 309 13.55 1.98 -0.16
CA SER A 309 14.49 2.36 -1.23
C SER A 309 14.23 1.59 -2.53
N SER A 310 14.20 2.33 -3.64
CA SER A 310 14.01 1.80 -5.00
C SER A 310 15.31 1.83 -5.79
N HIS A 311 15.55 0.78 -6.57
CA HIS A 311 16.61 0.67 -7.56
C HIS A 311 16.05 0.88 -8.97
N ASN A 312 16.81 1.57 -9.83
CA ASN A 312 16.46 1.92 -11.20
C ASN A 312 14.99 2.34 -11.34
N THR A 313 14.58 3.30 -10.50
CA THR A 313 13.17 3.65 -10.25
C THR A 313 12.40 3.98 -11.52
N TYR A 314 13.07 4.46 -12.57
CA TYR A 314 12.46 4.79 -13.85
C TYR A 314 11.96 3.57 -14.63
N LEU A 315 12.49 2.36 -14.39
CA LEU A 315 12.12 1.16 -15.14
C LEU A 315 10.77 0.58 -14.66
N THR A 316 9.96 0.16 -15.62
CA THR A 316 8.67 -0.49 -15.34
C THR A 316 8.62 -1.96 -15.75
N ASP A 317 9.72 -2.51 -16.27
CA ASP A 317 9.85 -3.89 -16.73
C ASP A 317 11.32 -4.37 -16.58
N ASP A 318 11.85 -5.11 -17.57
CA ASP A 318 13.22 -5.62 -17.61
C ASP A 318 14.31 -4.54 -17.75
N GLN A 319 15.55 -4.89 -17.40
CA GLN A 319 16.69 -3.97 -17.39
C GLN A 319 17.24 -3.64 -18.79
N LEU A 320 16.91 -4.40 -19.84
CA LEU A 320 17.56 -4.29 -21.15
C LEU A 320 16.71 -3.57 -22.20
N ARG A 321 15.39 -3.72 -22.13
CA ARG A 321 14.41 -3.24 -23.13
C ARG A 321 13.19 -2.60 -22.50
N GLY A 322 13.04 -2.68 -21.18
CA GLY A 322 11.89 -2.15 -20.45
C GLY A 322 11.69 -0.65 -20.67
N PRO A 323 10.43 -0.17 -20.65
CA PRO A 323 10.15 1.25 -20.79
C PRO A 323 10.49 2.00 -19.49
N SER A 324 11.18 3.14 -19.65
CA SER A 324 11.38 4.15 -18.61
C SER A 324 10.17 5.07 -18.53
N ARG A 325 9.65 5.32 -17.32
CA ARG A 325 8.44 6.13 -17.11
C ARG A 325 8.56 7.06 -15.91
N VAL A 326 7.99 8.26 -16.04
CA VAL A 326 7.87 9.23 -14.93
C VAL A 326 6.94 8.69 -13.84
N GLU A 327 5.89 7.96 -14.23
CA GLU A 327 4.90 7.36 -13.31
C GLU A 327 5.50 6.34 -12.35
N ALA A 328 6.66 5.76 -12.67
CA ALA A 328 7.36 4.83 -11.80
C ALA A 328 7.84 5.52 -10.51
N TYR A 329 8.33 6.77 -10.62
CA TYR A 329 8.65 7.62 -9.46
C TYR A 329 7.40 7.95 -8.64
N ILE A 330 6.31 8.32 -9.31
CA ILE A 330 5.03 8.63 -8.64
C ILE A 330 4.55 7.41 -7.83
N THR A 331 4.63 6.22 -8.43
CA THR A 331 4.21 4.97 -7.81
C THR A 331 5.07 4.61 -6.60
N ALA A 332 6.41 4.69 -6.73
CA ALA A 332 7.33 4.42 -5.64
C ALA A 332 7.10 5.38 -4.46
N LEU A 333 7.03 6.69 -4.72
CA LEU A 333 6.81 7.71 -3.69
C LEU A 333 5.46 7.53 -3.00
N SER A 334 4.39 7.27 -3.77
CA SER A 334 3.03 7.05 -3.23
C SER A 334 2.95 5.83 -2.32
N ARG A 335 3.83 4.84 -2.52
CA ARG A 335 3.97 3.64 -1.67
C ARG A 335 4.93 3.85 -0.49
N GLY A 336 5.30 5.09 -0.18
CA GLY A 336 6.15 5.43 0.96
C GLY A 336 7.65 5.25 0.70
N CYS A 337 8.09 5.00 -0.53
CA CYS A 337 9.52 4.99 -0.87
C CYS A 337 10.15 6.36 -0.60
N ARG A 338 11.34 6.38 0.01
CA ARG A 338 12.07 7.60 0.44
C ARG A 338 13.45 7.73 -0.19
N CYS A 339 13.92 6.72 -0.94
CA CYS A 339 15.14 6.82 -1.73
C CYS A 339 14.88 6.29 -3.14
N VAL A 340 15.02 7.14 -4.17
CA VAL A 340 14.78 6.80 -5.58
C VAL A 340 16.03 7.07 -6.41
N GLU A 341 16.19 6.35 -7.51
CA GLU A 341 17.39 6.39 -8.37
C GLU A 341 17.14 7.08 -9.71
N LEU A 342 18.13 7.85 -10.16
CA LEU A 342 18.10 8.59 -11.43
C LEU A 342 19.44 8.42 -12.15
N ASP A 343 19.43 7.60 -13.21
CA ASP A 343 20.57 7.38 -14.09
C ASP A 343 20.59 8.45 -15.17
N CYS A 344 21.39 9.49 -14.96
CA CYS A 344 21.38 10.70 -15.77
C CYS A 344 22.44 10.63 -16.87
N TRP A 345 22.02 10.85 -18.11
CA TRP A 345 22.85 10.80 -19.30
C TRP A 345 22.64 12.03 -20.18
N ASP A 346 23.65 12.35 -20.99
CA ASP A 346 23.53 13.39 -22.00
C ASP A 346 22.38 13.08 -22.98
N GLY A 347 21.48 14.03 -23.16
CA GLY A 347 20.41 13.95 -24.15
C GLY A 347 20.60 14.93 -25.32
N PRO A 348 19.73 14.83 -26.34
CA PRO A 348 19.75 15.75 -27.48
C PRO A 348 19.40 17.18 -27.05
N ASP A 349 19.82 18.16 -27.84
CA ASP A 349 19.51 19.59 -27.61
C ASP A 349 19.88 20.11 -26.22
N GLU A 350 20.93 19.53 -25.61
CA GLU A 350 21.41 19.86 -24.26
C GLU A 350 20.41 19.59 -23.13
N GLU A 351 19.41 18.74 -23.39
CA GLU A 351 18.42 18.32 -22.42
C GLU A 351 18.80 16.97 -21.79
N PRO A 352 19.15 16.93 -20.48
CA PRO A 352 19.52 15.69 -19.81
C PRO A 352 18.36 14.68 -19.78
N VAL A 353 18.70 13.40 -19.95
CA VAL A 353 17.73 12.30 -19.98
C VAL A 353 18.06 11.24 -18.91
N ILE A 354 17.05 10.45 -18.56
CA ILE A 354 17.17 9.31 -17.65
C ILE A 354 16.84 8.03 -18.42
N TYR A 355 17.74 7.05 -18.34
CA TYR A 355 17.57 5.68 -18.84
C TYR A 355 18.71 4.78 -18.36
N HIS A 356 18.60 3.47 -18.59
CA HIS A 356 19.70 2.54 -18.29
C HIS A 356 20.74 2.56 -19.43
N GLY A 357 21.94 3.04 -19.12
CA GLY A 357 23.03 3.23 -20.09
C GLY A 357 23.34 2.00 -20.94
N TYR A 358 23.70 2.22 -22.21
CA TYR A 358 24.09 1.15 -23.14
C TYR A 358 23.06 0.03 -23.36
N THR A 359 21.79 0.28 -23.02
CA THR A 359 20.67 -0.64 -23.26
C THR A 359 19.68 -0.09 -24.28
N LEU A 360 18.60 -0.85 -24.55
CA LEU A 360 17.51 -0.46 -25.45
C LEU A 360 16.31 0.14 -24.70
N THR A 361 16.48 0.48 -23.42
CA THR A 361 15.43 1.11 -22.60
C THR A 361 15.05 2.48 -23.16
N SER A 362 13.78 2.87 -22.99
CA SER A 362 13.33 4.19 -23.44
C SER A 362 13.90 5.31 -22.56
N LYS A 363 13.92 6.54 -23.07
CA LYS A 363 14.46 7.72 -22.39
C LYS A 363 13.34 8.63 -21.91
N ILE A 364 13.49 9.21 -20.72
CA ILE A 364 12.59 10.23 -20.18
C ILE A 364 13.41 11.47 -19.82
N PHE A 365 12.82 12.66 -19.88
CA PHE A 365 13.55 13.89 -19.56
C PHE A 365 13.77 14.02 -18.05
N PHE A 366 14.98 14.44 -17.67
CA PHE A 366 15.35 14.70 -16.28
C PHE A 366 14.41 15.72 -15.61
N ARG A 367 14.09 16.82 -16.30
CA ARG A 367 13.19 17.89 -15.81
C ARG A 367 11.78 17.39 -15.47
N ASP A 368 11.26 16.43 -16.23
CA ASP A 368 9.90 15.90 -16.05
C ASP A 368 9.85 15.02 -14.81
N VAL A 369 10.93 14.24 -14.57
CA VAL A 369 11.11 13.44 -13.35
C VAL A 369 11.21 14.34 -12.11
N LEU A 370 12.02 15.40 -12.15
CA LEU A 370 12.11 16.34 -11.02
C LEU A 370 10.77 17.01 -10.72
N SER A 371 10.02 17.38 -11.76
CA SER A 371 8.67 17.97 -11.61
C SER A 371 7.71 16.99 -10.93
N ALA A 372 7.72 15.72 -11.34
CA ALA A 372 6.92 14.70 -10.67
C ALA A 372 7.37 14.46 -9.22
N ILE A 373 8.67 14.40 -8.95
CA ILE A 373 9.17 14.26 -7.58
C ILE A 373 8.73 15.45 -6.72
N LYS A 374 8.81 16.69 -7.22
CA LYS A 374 8.32 17.87 -6.51
C LYS A 374 6.85 17.74 -6.12
N ASP A 375 6.03 17.31 -7.08
CA ASP A 375 4.58 17.16 -6.87
C ASP A 375 4.29 16.05 -5.84
N TYR A 376 4.98 14.90 -5.89
CA TYR A 376 4.60 13.67 -5.17
C TYR A 376 5.49 13.29 -3.98
N ALA A 377 6.66 13.90 -3.79
CA ALA A 377 7.64 13.52 -2.76
C ALA A 377 7.02 13.41 -1.36
N PHE A 378 6.11 14.32 -1.01
CA PHE A 378 5.51 14.40 0.32
C PHE A 378 4.00 14.12 0.31
N GLN A 379 3.47 13.53 -0.77
CA GLN A 379 2.06 13.12 -0.86
C GLN A 379 1.80 11.72 -0.26
N SER A 380 2.85 11.04 0.18
CA SER A 380 2.78 9.62 0.55
C SER A 380 1.96 9.38 1.81
N SER A 381 0.91 8.58 1.61
CA SER A 381 -0.09 8.04 2.53
C SER A 381 -1.31 8.96 2.83
N PRO A 382 -2.51 8.65 2.28
CA PRO A 382 -3.79 9.20 2.74
C PRO A 382 -4.03 9.05 4.24
N GLN A 383 -3.30 8.14 4.89
CA GLN A 383 -3.42 7.82 6.31
C GLN A 383 -2.50 8.69 7.19
N ASN A 384 -1.54 9.43 6.61
CA ASN A 384 -0.66 10.32 7.36
C ASN A 384 -0.29 11.59 6.57
N PRO A 385 -1.17 12.60 6.55
CA PRO A 385 -0.94 13.88 5.86
C PRO A 385 0.27 14.68 6.42
N ASN A 386 0.85 14.25 7.55
CA ASN A 386 2.03 14.87 8.14
C ASN A 386 3.35 14.14 7.79
N SER A 387 3.31 13.06 7.00
CA SER A 387 4.50 12.30 6.58
C SER A 387 5.32 13.07 5.54
N ARG A 388 5.98 14.14 5.98
CA ARG A 388 6.88 14.97 5.18
C ARG A 388 8.35 14.59 5.38
N TYR A 389 8.66 13.35 5.74
CA TYR A 389 10.04 12.92 5.92
C TYR A 389 10.84 12.98 4.61
N PRO A 390 12.17 13.19 4.69
CA PRO A 390 13.00 13.50 3.53
C PRO A 390 12.91 12.47 2.41
N VAL A 391 13.16 12.93 1.19
CA VAL A 391 13.34 12.07 0.01
C VAL A 391 14.78 12.21 -0.49
N ILE A 392 15.47 11.09 -0.66
CA ILE A 392 16.84 11.02 -1.17
C ILE A 392 16.78 10.67 -2.67
N LEU A 393 17.45 11.46 -3.49
CA LEU A 393 17.64 11.18 -4.91
C LEU A 393 19.06 10.67 -5.11
N SER A 394 19.19 9.37 -5.39
CA SER A 394 20.47 8.75 -5.76
C SER A 394 20.76 9.04 -7.22
N ILE A 395 21.64 10.00 -7.50
CA ILE A 395 22.02 10.35 -8.87
C ILE A 395 23.22 9.50 -9.29
N GLU A 396 23.04 8.76 -10.38
CA GLU A 396 24.15 8.19 -11.16
C GLU A 396 24.41 9.12 -12.35
N ASN A 397 25.57 9.78 -12.37
CA ASN A 397 25.81 10.92 -13.24
C ASN A 397 26.81 10.58 -14.37
N HIS A 398 26.28 10.45 -15.58
CA HIS A 398 27.02 10.20 -16.83
C HIS A 398 27.01 11.40 -17.78
N CYS A 399 26.47 12.54 -17.34
CA CYS A 399 26.36 13.74 -18.15
C CYS A 399 27.70 14.46 -18.31
N SER A 400 27.90 15.08 -19.47
CA SER A 400 28.94 16.10 -19.69
C SER A 400 28.81 17.26 -18.70
N VAL A 401 29.92 17.94 -18.39
CA VAL A 401 29.93 19.12 -17.50
C VAL A 401 28.89 20.16 -17.92
N LYS A 402 28.72 20.37 -19.23
CA LYS A 402 27.71 21.27 -19.78
C LYS A 402 26.29 20.88 -19.38
N GLN A 403 25.91 19.62 -19.54
CA GLN A 403 24.58 19.14 -19.16
C GLN A 403 24.42 18.99 -17.64
N GLN A 404 25.51 18.80 -16.88
CA GLN A 404 25.46 18.88 -15.42
C GLN A 404 25.08 20.28 -14.93
N THR A 405 25.54 21.35 -15.59
CA THR A 405 25.10 22.73 -15.29
C THR A 405 23.60 22.90 -15.57
N VAL A 406 23.07 22.28 -16.63
CA VAL A 406 21.63 22.24 -16.92
C VAL A 406 20.88 21.46 -15.83
N MET A 407 21.38 20.29 -15.43
CA MET A 407 20.81 19.52 -14.31
C MET A 407 20.76 20.34 -13.02
N ALA A 408 21.85 21.04 -12.67
CA ALA A 408 21.92 21.89 -11.49
C ALA A 408 20.89 23.03 -11.54
N THR A 409 20.71 23.64 -12.72
CA THR A 409 19.70 24.67 -12.96
C THR A 409 18.29 24.12 -12.74
N TYR A 410 17.98 22.93 -13.26
CA TYR A 410 16.69 22.27 -13.04
C TYR A 410 16.48 21.89 -11.57
N ILE A 411 17.47 21.30 -10.91
CA ILE A 411 17.40 20.95 -9.48
C ILE A 411 17.06 22.17 -8.63
N ARG A 412 17.78 23.29 -8.81
CA ARG A 412 17.56 24.51 -8.03
C ARG A 412 16.22 25.18 -8.35
N SER A 413 15.88 25.33 -9.62
CA SER A 413 14.66 26.02 -10.03
C SER A 413 13.38 25.24 -9.72
N ILE A 414 13.41 23.91 -9.87
CA ILE A 414 12.24 23.06 -9.62
C ILE A 414 12.05 22.86 -8.12
N PHE A 415 13.09 22.47 -7.37
CA PHE A 415 12.93 22.17 -5.94
C PHE A 415 12.93 23.42 -5.05
N GLY A 416 13.66 24.47 -5.41
CA GLY A 416 13.74 25.69 -4.61
C GLY A 416 14.04 25.38 -3.14
N ASP A 417 13.21 25.88 -2.23
CA ASP A 417 13.35 25.67 -0.79
C ASP A 417 13.23 24.21 -0.32
N LEU A 418 12.73 23.30 -1.16
CA LEU A 418 12.69 21.87 -0.84
C LEU A 418 14.09 21.26 -0.89
N LEU A 419 15.03 21.83 -1.65
CA LEU A 419 16.38 21.28 -1.77
C LEU A 419 17.15 21.42 -0.46
N TYR A 420 17.76 20.34 0.00
CA TYR A 420 18.78 20.36 1.05
C TYR A 420 20.17 20.21 0.42
N ALA A 421 20.92 21.31 0.41
CA ALA A 421 22.28 21.39 -0.10
C ALA A 421 23.10 22.38 0.76
N PRO A 422 23.63 21.94 1.92
CA PRO A 422 24.37 22.83 2.80
C PRO A 422 25.72 23.20 2.16
N GLU A 423 26.11 24.48 2.33
CA GLU A 423 27.39 25.02 1.84
C GLU A 423 28.57 24.38 2.58
N GLU A 424 28.42 24.24 3.90
CA GLU A 424 29.41 23.59 4.76
C GLU A 424 28.94 22.20 5.20
N THR A 425 29.90 21.30 5.47
CA THR A 425 29.58 19.99 6.04
C THR A 425 28.98 20.18 7.43
N PRO A 426 27.75 19.71 7.70
CA PRO A 426 27.12 19.87 8.99
C PRO A 426 27.96 19.23 10.13
N ASN A 427 27.99 19.88 11.30
CA ASN A 427 28.70 19.39 12.48
C ASN A 427 28.14 18.06 13.03
N ARG A 428 26.92 17.68 12.64
CA ARG A 428 26.29 16.41 12.98
C ARG A 428 25.50 15.86 11.79
N ILE A 429 25.36 14.55 11.73
CA ILE A 429 24.46 13.90 10.76
C ILE A 429 23.02 14.28 11.10
N PRO A 430 22.25 14.88 10.16
CA PRO A 430 20.89 15.33 10.44
C PRO A 430 19.94 14.14 10.64
N SER A 431 18.87 14.36 11.41
CA SER A 431 17.78 13.40 11.59
C SER A 431 16.73 13.49 10.46
N PRO A 432 15.87 12.46 10.29
CA PRO A 432 14.69 12.59 9.44
C PRO A 432 13.80 13.78 9.83
N HIS A 433 13.69 14.10 11.13
CA HIS A 433 12.96 15.27 11.61
C HIS A 433 13.62 16.59 11.18
N ASP A 434 14.96 16.71 11.29
CA ASP A 434 15.69 17.92 10.85
C ASP A 434 15.51 18.19 9.35
N LEU A 435 15.32 17.13 8.55
CA LEU A 435 15.17 17.19 7.10
C LEU A 435 13.71 17.10 6.62
N MET A 436 12.74 17.37 7.50
CA MET A 436 11.34 17.33 7.12
C MET A 436 11.03 18.32 6.00
N GLY A 437 10.36 17.84 4.95
CA GLY A 437 10.01 18.59 3.74
C GLY A 437 11.18 18.78 2.78
N LYS A 438 12.30 18.08 2.99
CA LYS A 438 13.50 18.23 2.16
C LYS A 438 13.73 17.10 1.16
N ILE A 439 14.24 17.49 0.00
CA ILE A 439 14.75 16.61 -1.05
C ILE A 439 16.27 16.72 -0.99
N VAL A 440 16.95 15.57 -0.84
CA VAL A 440 18.38 15.47 -0.67
C VAL A 440 19.00 14.80 -1.89
N ILE A 441 19.96 15.45 -2.54
CA ILE A 441 20.72 14.83 -3.63
C ILE A 441 21.88 14.03 -3.03
N LYS A 442 21.92 12.72 -3.29
CA LYS A 442 23.08 11.85 -3.08
C LYS A 442 23.91 11.86 -4.36
N GLY A 443 25.18 12.23 -4.25
CA GLY A 443 26.10 12.28 -5.37
C GLY A 443 27.54 12.54 -4.94
N LYS A 444 28.46 12.54 -5.91
CA LYS A 444 29.86 12.93 -5.69
C LYS A 444 29.93 14.46 -5.50
N LYS A 445 30.85 14.95 -4.68
CA LYS A 445 31.00 16.38 -4.35
C LYS A 445 32.47 16.81 -4.47
N LEU A 446 32.71 17.95 -5.10
CA LEU A 446 34.03 18.58 -5.19
C LEU A 446 34.49 19.09 -3.81
N PRO A 447 35.79 19.10 -3.51
CA PRO A 447 36.34 19.73 -2.30
C PRO A 447 36.03 21.23 -2.24
N ASN A 448 35.70 21.75 -1.05
CA ASN A 448 35.38 23.16 -0.82
C ASN A 448 36.53 24.15 -1.15
N ASN A 449 37.76 23.67 -1.37
CA ASN A 449 38.95 24.49 -1.59
C ASN A 449 39.23 24.84 -3.07
N LEU A 450 38.38 24.40 -4.00
CA LEU A 450 38.47 24.75 -5.42
C LEU A 450 37.80 26.11 -5.66
N SER A 451 38.47 27.20 -5.28
CA SER A 451 37.89 28.55 -5.37
C SER A 451 38.00 29.23 -6.74
N ASN A 452 38.72 28.64 -7.71
CA ASN A 452 39.06 29.30 -8.98
C ASN A 452 38.78 28.47 -10.26
N THR A 453 37.99 27.38 -10.19
CA THR A 453 37.69 26.53 -11.37
C THR A 453 36.24 26.06 -11.39
N ASP A 454 35.56 26.20 -12.53
CA ASP A 454 34.14 25.83 -12.74
C ASP A 454 33.91 24.30 -12.84
N GLU A 455 34.98 23.52 -12.99
CA GLU A 455 34.95 22.05 -13.03
C GLU A 455 36.08 21.42 -12.21
N GLY A 456 35.92 20.16 -11.81
CA GLY A 456 36.96 19.36 -11.16
C GLY A 456 36.79 17.86 -11.40
N GLU A 457 37.75 17.05 -10.96
CA GLU A 457 37.74 15.61 -11.15
C GLU A 457 37.51 14.85 -9.83
N VAL A 458 36.67 13.82 -9.87
CA VAL A 458 36.41 12.90 -8.75
C VAL A 458 36.57 11.44 -9.21
N SER A 459 36.97 10.54 -8.30
CA SER A 459 37.17 9.13 -8.68
C SER A 459 35.85 8.43 -9.02
N ASP A 460 35.93 7.49 -9.97
CA ASP A 460 34.79 6.71 -10.44
C ASP A 460 34.77 5.27 -9.94
N GLU A 461 34.71 5.14 -8.63
CA GLU A 461 34.82 3.84 -7.97
C GLU A 461 33.46 3.17 -7.69
N ASP A 462 32.35 3.87 -7.96
CA ASP A 462 30.99 3.35 -7.79
C ASP A 462 30.60 2.39 -8.94
N GLU A 463 31.18 2.54 -10.14
CA GLU A 463 30.85 1.72 -11.33
C GLU A 463 31.59 0.37 -11.42
N ALA A 464 32.71 0.21 -10.71
CA ALA A 464 33.63 -0.91 -10.96
C ALA A 464 33.24 -2.23 -10.26
N ALA A 465 32.12 -2.28 -9.52
CA ALA A 465 31.84 -3.39 -8.61
C ALA A 465 31.19 -4.62 -9.26
N ASP A 466 30.73 -4.58 -10.52
CA ASP A 466 29.88 -5.63 -11.09
C ASP A 466 30.37 -6.32 -12.38
N VAL A 467 31.64 -6.14 -12.76
CA VAL A 467 32.21 -6.87 -13.91
C VAL A 467 32.98 -8.11 -13.45
N SER A 468 32.26 -9.10 -12.90
CA SER A 468 32.79 -10.47 -12.75
C SER A 468 32.04 -11.42 -13.68
N ASN A 469 32.32 -11.34 -14.98
CA ASN A 469 31.94 -12.38 -15.94
C ASN A 469 33.23 -12.86 -16.64
N GLU A 470 33.65 -14.09 -16.33
CA GLU A 470 34.89 -14.69 -16.86
C GLU A 470 34.88 -15.03 -18.36
N SER A 471 33.85 -14.65 -19.13
CA SER A 471 33.72 -15.07 -20.53
C SER A 471 33.86 -13.97 -21.59
N VAL A 472 34.09 -12.71 -21.23
CA VAL A 472 34.58 -11.67 -22.18
C VAL A 472 35.51 -10.71 -21.43
N LYS A 473 36.81 -10.75 -21.73
CA LYS A 473 37.76 -9.75 -21.21
C LYS A 473 37.42 -8.38 -21.81
N PRO A 474 37.04 -7.37 -21.02
CA PRO A 474 37.08 -5.99 -21.49
C PRO A 474 38.55 -5.58 -21.67
N PRO A 475 38.86 -4.55 -22.48
CA PRO A 475 40.19 -3.95 -22.46
C PRO A 475 40.49 -3.52 -21.03
N LYS A 476 41.72 -3.78 -20.54
CA LYS A 476 42.17 -3.39 -19.19
C LYS A 476 41.82 -1.92 -18.95
N LYS A 477 40.75 -1.63 -18.20
CA LYS A 477 40.45 -0.28 -17.73
C LYS A 477 41.37 -0.02 -16.54
N ASP A 478 42.19 0.99 -16.69
CA ASP A 478 43.05 1.52 -15.63
C ASP A 478 42.20 1.86 -14.39
N SER A 479 42.73 1.57 -13.19
CA SER A 479 42.06 1.74 -11.90
C SER A 479 41.95 3.21 -11.45
N GLY A 480 41.55 4.09 -12.37
CA GLY A 480 41.58 5.55 -12.17
C GLY A 480 40.70 6.32 -13.13
N HIS A 481 39.54 5.78 -13.54
CA HIS A 481 38.58 6.62 -14.28
C HIS A 481 38.12 7.74 -13.35
N LYS A 482 38.36 8.98 -13.78
CA LYS A 482 37.89 10.16 -13.09
C LYS A 482 36.67 10.69 -13.83
N ILE A 483 35.62 11.04 -13.10
CA ILE A 483 34.47 11.77 -13.63
C ILE A 483 34.77 13.27 -13.48
N LYS A 484 34.52 14.04 -14.53
CA LYS A 484 34.45 15.50 -14.43
C LYS A 484 33.13 15.93 -13.80
N LEU A 485 33.19 16.76 -12.78
CA LEU A 485 32.04 17.29 -12.08
C LEU A 485 32.01 18.82 -12.23
N SER A 486 30.84 19.37 -12.60
CA SER A 486 30.59 20.81 -12.56
C SER A 486 30.47 21.30 -11.12
N GLN A 487 30.92 22.53 -10.87
CA GLN A 487 30.79 23.17 -9.56
C GLN A 487 29.31 23.40 -9.20
N GLU A 488 28.46 23.73 -10.17
CA GLU A 488 27.03 23.97 -9.96
C GLU A 488 26.28 22.73 -9.50
N PHE A 489 26.55 21.57 -10.13
CA PHE A 489 25.96 20.30 -9.71
C PHE A 489 26.50 19.85 -8.36
N SER A 490 27.82 19.95 -8.14
CA SER A 490 28.45 19.66 -6.85
C SER A 490 27.83 20.46 -5.70
N ALA A 491 27.51 21.73 -5.94
CA ALA A 491 26.85 22.60 -4.97
C ALA A 491 25.38 22.23 -4.69
N CYS A 492 24.76 21.37 -5.49
CA CYS A 492 23.42 20.83 -5.22
C CYS A 492 23.45 19.55 -4.36
N VAL A 493 24.63 18.96 -4.13
CA VAL A 493 24.78 17.70 -3.40
C VAL A 493 24.67 17.92 -1.89
N GLY A 494 23.60 17.36 -1.32
CA GLY A 494 23.35 17.35 0.12
C GLY A 494 24.08 16.23 0.85
N PHE A 495 24.09 15.02 0.27
CA PHE A 495 24.78 13.85 0.80
C PHE A 495 25.92 13.42 -0.10
N LYS A 496 27.16 13.67 0.36
CA LYS A 496 28.38 13.27 -0.33
C LYS A 496 28.52 11.75 -0.30
N ALA A 497 28.52 11.15 -1.49
CA ALA A 497 28.85 9.75 -1.72
C ALA A 497 30.36 9.55 -1.92
N VAL A 498 30.86 8.41 -1.49
CA VAL A 498 32.27 7.99 -1.60
C VAL A 498 32.34 6.52 -2.00
N GLY A 499 33.39 6.15 -2.74
CA GLY A 499 33.67 4.77 -3.10
C GLY A 499 34.07 3.93 -1.89
N PHE A 500 33.68 2.64 -1.88
CA PHE A 500 34.05 1.73 -0.80
C PHE A 500 35.49 1.21 -0.96
N LYS A 501 36.37 1.62 -0.04
CA LYS A 501 37.78 1.18 0.03
C LYS A 501 38.10 0.26 1.22
N GLY A 502 37.09 -0.09 2.00
CA GLY A 502 37.23 -0.79 3.28
C GLY A 502 36.51 -0.02 4.39
N VAL A 503 36.21 -0.68 5.51
CA VAL A 503 35.38 -0.12 6.59
C VAL A 503 36.02 1.15 7.17
N GLU A 504 37.25 1.07 7.68
CA GLU A 504 37.93 2.20 8.31
C GLU A 504 38.18 3.36 7.35
N GLU A 505 38.62 3.06 6.12
CA GLU A 505 38.91 4.11 5.13
C GLU A 505 37.62 4.84 4.70
N SER A 506 36.51 4.12 4.54
CA SER A 506 35.22 4.72 4.19
C SER A 506 34.70 5.62 5.32
N ILE A 507 34.82 5.21 6.59
CA ILE A 507 34.44 6.02 7.75
C ILE A 507 35.26 7.32 7.81
N ASN A 508 36.56 7.26 7.48
CA ASN A 508 37.45 8.42 7.52
C ASN A 508 37.35 9.36 6.30
N SER A 509 36.62 8.98 5.25
CA SER A 509 36.53 9.70 3.97
C SER A 509 35.71 11.01 3.99
N LYS A 510 35.11 11.35 5.13
CA LYS A 510 34.17 12.49 5.34
C LYS A 510 32.93 12.43 4.43
N GLY A 511 32.64 11.28 3.82
CA GLY A 511 31.37 11.01 3.13
C GLY A 511 30.30 10.56 4.12
N ILE A 512 29.03 10.64 3.71
CA ILE A 512 27.89 10.09 4.47
C ILE A 512 27.29 8.85 3.80
N PHE A 513 27.73 8.51 2.60
CA PHE A 513 27.06 7.52 1.76
C PHE A 513 28.06 6.62 1.04
N VAL A 514 27.83 5.30 1.10
CA VAL A 514 28.55 4.29 0.31
C VAL A 514 27.57 3.34 -0.36
N SER A 515 27.89 2.85 -1.56
CA SER A 515 27.04 1.91 -2.31
C SER A 515 27.78 0.59 -2.56
N LEU A 516 27.08 -0.54 -2.39
CA LEU A 516 27.61 -1.90 -2.53
C LEU A 516 26.64 -2.76 -3.34
N GLY A 517 27.10 -3.38 -4.44
CA GLY A 517 26.30 -4.40 -5.13
C GLY A 517 26.00 -5.60 -4.21
N GLU A 518 24.86 -6.26 -4.42
CA GLU A 518 24.35 -7.34 -3.54
C GLU A 518 25.42 -8.40 -3.22
N ASN A 519 26.20 -8.82 -4.22
CA ASN A 519 27.21 -9.87 -4.07
C ASN A 519 28.36 -9.43 -3.15
N LYS A 520 28.76 -8.16 -3.25
CA LYS A 520 29.82 -7.58 -2.41
C LYS A 520 29.31 -7.38 -0.99
N ALA A 521 28.09 -6.89 -0.83
CA ALA A 521 27.46 -6.72 0.48
C ALA A 521 27.31 -8.05 1.21
N LEU A 522 26.80 -9.10 0.55
CA LEU A 522 26.67 -10.43 1.15
C LEU A 522 28.02 -11.02 1.54
N LYS A 523 29.03 -10.95 0.65
CA LYS A 523 30.39 -11.41 0.98
C LYS A 523 30.99 -10.68 2.20
N LEU A 524 30.75 -9.38 2.34
CA LEU A 524 31.21 -8.62 3.51
C LEU A 524 30.46 -9.05 4.78
N ILE A 525 29.13 -9.26 4.69
CA ILE A 525 28.33 -9.73 5.82
C ILE A 525 28.77 -11.12 6.28
N ASP A 526 29.05 -12.02 5.35
CA ASP A 526 29.47 -13.39 5.65
C ASP A 526 30.89 -13.45 6.25
N ASN A 527 31.78 -12.56 5.83
CA ASN A 527 33.19 -12.54 6.27
C ASN A 527 33.42 -11.69 7.52
N ASP A 528 32.77 -10.54 7.64
CA ASP A 528 32.96 -9.53 8.71
C ASP A 528 31.68 -8.73 8.95
N ARG A 529 30.67 -9.40 9.54
CA ARG A 529 29.38 -8.78 9.88
C ARG A 529 29.54 -7.58 10.81
N ASP A 530 30.42 -7.65 11.79
CA ASP A 530 30.62 -6.57 12.77
C ASP A 530 31.24 -5.34 12.12
N GLY A 531 32.17 -5.52 11.16
CA GLY A 531 32.67 -4.43 10.33
C GLY A 531 31.57 -3.76 9.49
N VAL A 532 30.63 -4.53 8.94
CA VAL A 532 29.46 -3.98 8.23
C VAL A 532 28.53 -3.22 9.19
N ILE A 533 28.28 -3.74 10.39
CA ILE A 533 27.49 -3.03 11.41
C ILE A 533 28.18 -1.71 11.78
N LYS A 534 29.50 -1.73 12.01
CA LYS A 534 30.30 -0.53 12.31
C LYS A 534 30.20 0.50 11.18
N LEU A 535 30.26 0.06 9.93
CA LEU A 535 30.07 0.94 8.77
C LEU A 535 28.68 1.63 8.82
N ASN A 536 27.63 0.87 9.08
CA ASN A 536 26.25 1.37 9.20
C ASN A 536 25.99 2.27 10.42
N GLN A 537 26.87 2.25 11.41
CA GLN A 537 26.81 3.15 12.57
C GLN A 537 27.43 4.52 12.30
N HIS A 538 28.15 4.68 11.17
CA HIS A 538 28.85 5.94 10.84
C HIS A 538 28.35 6.57 9.54
N MET A 539 27.76 5.78 8.63
CA MET A 539 27.30 6.27 7.34
C MET A 539 26.11 5.46 6.81
N LEU A 540 25.46 5.99 5.76
CA LEU A 540 24.42 5.29 5.00
C LEU A 540 25.07 4.29 4.05
N VAL A 541 24.67 3.03 4.15
CA VAL A 541 25.07 1.97 3.24
C VAL A 541 23.87 1.63 2.34
N ARG A 542 24.06 1.84 1.03
CA ARG A 542 23.13 1.37 0.01
C ARG A 542 23.56 0.04 -0.55
N THR A 543 22.60 -0.88 -0.66
CA THR A 543 22.74 -2.11 -1.41
C THR A 543 21.80 -2.12 -2.60
N TYR A 544 22.25 -2.70 -3.72
CA TYR A 544 21.46 -2.74 -4.96
C TYR A 544 21.63 -4.08 -5.70
N PRO A 545 20.64 -4.47 -6.53
CA PRO A 545 20.66 -5.72 -7.27
C PRO A 545 21.85 -5.83 -8.22
N ALA A 546 22.38 -7.03 -8.43
CA ALA A 546 23.45 -7.26 -9.40
C ALA A 546 22.97 -7.06 -10.86
N GLY A 547 23.83 -6.56 -11.73
CA GLY A 547 23.55 -6.35 -13.16
C GLY A 547 23.21 -7.64 -13.93
N SER A 548 23.54 -8.82 -13.37
CA SER A 548 23.11 -10.11 -13.93
C SER A 548 21.59 -10.35 -13.85
N ARG A 549 20.87 -9.63 -12.99
CA ARG A 549 19.41 -9.68 -12.83
C ARG A 549 18.69 -8.87 -13.91
N THR A 550 18.93 -9.26 -15.15
CA THR A 550 18.39 -8.57 -16.33
C THR A 550 16.86 -8.59 -16.41
N ASP A 551 16.23 -9.55 -15.74
CA ASP A 551 14.77 -9.69 -15.56
C ASP A 551 14.20 -8.79 -14.46
N SER A 552 15.01 -7.90 -13.87
CA SER A 552 14.65 -7.07 -12.73
C SER A 552 14.25 -7.86 -11.48
N SER A 553 14.70 -9.12 -11.33
CA SER A 553 14.52 -9.87 -10.09
C SER A 553 15.15 -9.16 -8.89
N ASN A 554 14.68 -9.47 -7.68
CA ASN A 554 15.17 -8.89 -6.44
C ASN A 554 15.97 -9.93 -5.63
N TYR A 555 17.04 -9.49 -4.98
CA TYR A 555 17.71 -10.27 -3.94
C TYR A 555 16.90 -10.28 -2.64
N ASN A 556 17.23 -11.21 -1.74
CA ASN A 556 16.65 -11.23 -0.40
C ASN A 556 17.20 -10.04 0.43
N PRO A 557 16.36 -9.09 0.87
CA PRO A 557 16.80 -7.91 1.61
C PRO A 557 17.14 -8.17 3.08
N VAL A 558 16.70 -9.32 3.63
CA VAL A 558 16.77 -9.62 5.06
C VAL A 558 18.20 -9.66 5.61
N PRO A 559 19.19 -10.30 4.96
CA PRO A 559 20.58 -10.28 5.44
C PRO A 559 21.15 -8.86 5.56
N MET A 560 20.82 -7.97 4.61
CA MET A 560 21.26 -6.58 4.61
C MET A 560 20.63 -5.80 5.77
N TRP A 561 19.32 -5.95 6.01
CA TRP A 561 18.67 -5.35 7.18
C TRP A 561 19.24 -5.89 8.49
N ASN A 562 19.51 -7.20 8.59
CA ASN A 562 20.11 -7.83 9.76
C ASN A 562 21.53 -7.30 10.07
N ALA A 563 22.24 -6.79 9.06
CA ALA A 563 23.54 -6.15 9.20
C ALA A 563 23.45 -4.62 9.41
N GLY A 564 22.23 -4.05 9.44
CA GLY A 564 21.99 -2.64 9.69
C GLY A 564 22.02 -1.74 8.44
N CYS A 565 22.10 -2.31 7.23
CA CYS A 565 22.05 -1.56 5.97
C CYS A 565 20.75 -0.77 5.86
N GLN A 566 20.85 0.55 5.69
CA GLN A 566 19.71 1.45 5.71
C GLN A 566 18.98 1.51 4.36
N VAL A 567 19.74 1.54 3.26
CA VAL A 567 19.23 1.83 1.92
C VAL A 567 19.28 0.56 1.07
N VAL A 568 18.45 -0.41 1.43
CA VAL A 568 18.36 -1.70 0.72
C VAL A 568 17.44 -1.54 -0.48
N ALA A 569 18.02 -1.16 -1.62
CA ALA A 569 17.27 -0.80 -2.82
C ALA A 569 16.80 -2.04 -3.59
N LEU A 570 15.53 -2.06 -3.97
CA LEU A 570 14.87 -3.13 -4.73
C LEU A 570 14.20 -2.60 -6.00
N ASN A 571 14.02 -3.46 -6.99
CA ASN A 571 13.27 -3.21 -8.22
C ASN A 571 11.75 -3.22 -7.89
N PHE A 572 11.13 -2.04 -7.84
CA PHE A 572 9.73 -1.86 -7.40
C PHE A 572 8.69 -2.39 -8.38
N GLN A 573 9.06 -2.52 -9.66
CA GLN A 573 8.22 -3.08 -10.72
C GLN A 573 8.02 -4.60 -10.59
N THR A 574 8.91 -5.28 -9.87
CA THR A 574 8.93 -6.73 -9.76
C THR A 574 8.15 -7.19 -8.53
N ASN A 575 6.96 -7.75 -8.77
CA ASN A 575 6.09 -8.28 -7.72
C ASN A 575 6.61 -9.64 -7.23
N SER A 576 7.59 -9.63 -6.33
CA SER A 576 8.24 -10.82 -5.77
C SER A 576 8.24 -10.81 -4.24
N GLU A 577 8.60 -11.95 -3.64
CA GLU A 577 8.75 -12.08 -2.18
C GLU A 577 9.56 -10.95 -1.52
N PRO A 578 10.75 -10.55 -2.02
CA PRO A 578 11.47 -9.38 -1.52
C PRO A 578 10.65 -8.09 -1.44
N MET A 579 9.82 -7.82 -2.45
CA MET A 579 8.95 -6.64 -2.45
C MET A 579 7.79 -6.76 -1.46
N GLN A 580 7.27 -7.97 -1.26
CA GLN A 580 6.25 -8.25 -0.24
C GLN A 580 6.81 -8.04 1.18
N LEU A 581 8.06 -8.45 1.42
CA LEU A 581 8.76 -8.20 2.68
C LEU A 581 9.06 -6.72 2.89
N LEU A 582 9.48 -5.99 1.84
CA LEU A 582 9.67 -4.54 1.89
C LEU A 582 8.37 -3.84 2.28
N GLN A 583 7.27 -4.17 1.60
CA GLN A 583 5.97 -3.58 1.88
C GLN A 583 5.49 -3.89 3.30
N GLY A 584 5.59 -5.14 3.74
CA GLY A 584 5.23 -5.54 5.09
C GLY A 584 6.10 -4.87 6.15
N LYS A 585 7.42 -4.75 5.92
CA LYS A 585 8.32 -4.08 6.86
C LYS A 585 7.96 -2.60 7.02
N PHE A 586 7.78 -1.88 5.91
CA PHE A 586 7.58 -0.44 5.89
C PHE A 586 6.13 0.03 6.05
N MET A 587 5.18 -0.88 6.31
CA MET A 587 3.83 -0.47 6.76
C MET A 587 3.82 0.04 8.21
N ASP A 588 4.85 -0.32 8.99
CA ASP A 588 5.11 0.18 10.35
C ASP A 588 5.43 1.69 10.36
N ASN A 589 5.39 2.29 11.54
CA ASN A 589 5.67 3.71 11.80
C ASN A 589 4.86 4.65 10.89
N GLY A 590 3.60 4.29 10.65
CA GLY A 590 2.65 5.03 9.82
C GLY A 590 2.94 5.05 8.34
N GLY A 591 3.67 4.05 7.83
CA GLY A 591 3.98 3.96 6.41
C GLY A 591 4.90 5.08 5.92
N CYS A 592 5.65 5.72 6.83
CA CYS A 592 6.39 6.93 6.53
C CYS A 592 7.71 6.67 5.75
N GLY A 593 8.05 5.40 5.54
CA GLY A 593 9.24 4.96 4.81
C GLY A 593 10.55 5.00 5.60
N TYR A 594 10.48 5.31 6.90
CA TYR A 594 11.61 5.31 7.84
C TYR A 594 11.28 4.47 9.08
N LEU A 595 12.20 3.57 9.45
CA LEU A 595 12.06 2.74 10.65
C LEU A 595 13.34 2.80 11.47
N LEU A 596 13.24 3.17 12.74
CA LEU A 596 14.39 3.21 13.64
C LEU A 596 14.99 1.79 13.78
N LYS A 597 16.30 1.67 13.62
CA LYS A 597 17.01 0.39 13.80
C LYS A 597 16.93 -0.05 15.27
N PRO A 598 16.99 -1.36 15.55
CA PRO A 598 17.15 -1.88 16.91
C PRO A 598 18.36 -1.26 17.62
N GLY A 599 18.26 -1.07 18.94
CA GLY A 599 19.28 -0.36 19.74
C GLY A 599 20.69 -0.91 19.58
N PHE A 600 20.84 -2.24 19.51
CA PHE A 600 22.13 -2.92 19.32
C PHE A 600 22.79 -2.68 17.93
N LEU A 601 22.10 -2.02 16.98
CA LEU A 601 22.63 -1.61 15.67
C LEU A 601 22.88 -0.10 15.56
N LEU A 602 22.67 0.65 16.64
CA LEU A 602 22.92 2.10 16.71
C LEU A 602 24.35 2.37 17.17
N SER A 603 24.90 3.54 16.83
CA SER A 603 26.14 4.05 17.42
C SER A 603 25.93 4.40 18.90
N ASP A 604 27.02 4.57 19.65
CA ASP A 604 27.08 5.02 21.06
C ASP A 604 26.64 3.98 22.12
N ASP A 605 26.49 4.44 23.37
CA ASP A 605 26.12 3.66 24.57
C ASP A 605 24.80 2.86 24.42
N ARG A 606 23.99 3.16 23.40
CA ARG A 606 22.77 2.42 23.07
C ARG A 606 23.04 1.09 22.36
N SER A 607 24.25 0.86 21.86
CA SER A 607 24.66 -0.47 21.38
C SER A 607 24.59 -1.53 22.50
N ALA A 608 24.65 -1.10 23.76
CA ALA A 608 24.41 -1.94 24.94
C ALA A 608 22.91 -2.19 25.25
N SER A 609 21.99 -1.69 24.42
CA SER A 609 20.56 -1.94 24.60
C SER A 609 20.29 -3.44 24.59
N PRO A 610 19.54 -3.98 25.56
CA PRO A 610 19.23 -5.39 25.60
C PRO A 610 18.45 -5.78 24.34
N ARG A 611 18.85 -6.90 23.74
CA ARG A 611 18.07 -7.53 22.67
C ARG A 611 16.71 -7.94 23.23
N THR A 612 15.67 -7.87 22.40
CA THR A 612 14.38 -8.46 22.80
C THR A 612 14.59 -9.95 23.12
N SER A 613 14.04 -10.41 24.24
CA SER A 613 14.12 -11.81 24.65
C SER A 613 13.51 -12.73 23.60
N ARG A 614 13.98 -13.98 23.58
CA ARG A 614 13.44 -15.02 22.70
C ARG A 614 11.94 -15.20 22.95
N LYS A 615 11.14 -15.27 21.88
CA LYS A 615 9.69 -15.43 21.95
C LYS A 615 9.22 -16.70 21.27
N ARG A 616 8.09 -17.23 21.73
CA ARG A 616 7.30 -18.25 21.03
C ARG A 616 6.07 -17.57 20.45
N LEU A 617 5.94 -17.60 19.14
CA LEU A 617 4.76 -17.15 18.41
C LEU A 617 3.88 -18.35 18.10
N SER A 618 2.70 -18.43 18.71
CA SER A 618 1.69 -19.44 18.42
C SER A 618 0.55 -18.81 17.62
N ILE A 619 0.18 -19.46 16.51
CA ILE A 619 -0.87 -19.00 15.60
C ILE A 619 -1.83 -20.16 15.36
N THR A 620 -3.10 -19.95 15.65
CA THR A 620 -4.18 -20.83 15.18
C THR A 620 -4.83 -20.18 13.97
N ILE A 621 -4.64 -20.74 12.79
CA ILE A 621 -5.35 -20.34 11.58
C ILE A 621 -6.77 -20.87 11.67
N VAL A 622 -7.75 -19.98 11.82
CA VAL A 622 -9.14 -20.36 12.04
C VAL A 622 -9.84 -20.54 10.68
N SER A 623 -10.01 -19.45 9.92
CA SER A 623 -10.83 -19.46 8.71
C SER A 623 -10.52 -18.31 7.75
N GLY A 624 -11.01 -18.42 6.52
CA GLY A 624 -10.92 -17.41 5.46
C GLY A 624 -12.28 -16.82 5.10
N TYR A 625 -12.27 -15.71 4.40
CA TYR A 625 -13.45 -14.99 3.92
C TYR A 625 -13.23 -14.66 2.44
N GLN A 626 -14.15 -15.10 1.57
CA GLN A 626 -14.27 -14.68 0.17
C GLN A 626 -12.92 -14.56 -0.58
N LEU A 627 -12.11 -15.62 -0.50
CA LEU A 627 -10.82 -15.70 -1.17
C LEU A 627 -11.04 -15.68 -2.69
N PRO A 628 -10.40 -14.76 -3.43
CA PRO A 628 -10.67 -14.61 -4.84
C PRO A 628 -10.00 -15.69 -5.66
N LYS A 629 -10.51 -15.87 -6.88
CA LYS A 629 -9.87 -16.71 -7.88
C LYS A 629 -8.64 -16.03 -8.47
N PRO A 630 -7.59 -16.80 -8.80
CA PRO A 630 -6.57 -16.37 -9.74
C PRO A 630 -7.18 -15.85 -11.06
N ASN A 631 -6.49 -14.90 -11.71
CA ASN A 631 -7.01 -14.29 -12.94
C ASN A 631 -7.12 -15.27 -14.13
N ASP A 632 -6.33 -16.35 -14.11
CA ASP A 632 -6.23 -17.33 -15.18
C ASP A 632 -7.06 -18.60 -14.91
N SER A 633 -7.85 -18.63 -13.82
CA SER A 633 -8.69 -19.77 -13.45
C SER A 633 -9.72 -20.10 -14.52
N LYS A 634 -9.96 -21.39 -14.73
CA LYS A 634 -10.92 -21.89 -15.72
C LYS A 634 -12.36 -21.53 -15.30
N LYS A 635 -13.21 -21.35 -16.30
CA LYS A 635 -14.63 -21.07 -16.07
C LYS A 635 -15.30 -22.23 -15.32
N GLY A 636 -15.69 -21.98 -14.07
CA GLY A 636 -16.39 -22.95 -13.22
C GLY A 636 -15.51 -23.71 -12.22
N GLU A 637 -14.20 -23.47 -12.22
CA GLU A 637 -13.25 -23.95 -11.20
C GLU A 637 -13.55 -23.31 -9.85
N ILE A 638 -13.41 -24.03 -8.74
CA ILE A 638 -13.49 -23.46 -7.40
C ILE A 638 -12.11 -23.64 -6.79
N ILE A 639 -11.61 -22.61 -6.13
CA ILE A 639 -10.27 -22.66 -5.55
C ILE A 639 -10.20 -23.67 -4.40
N ASP A 640 -9.02 -24.26 -4.26
CA ASP A 640 -8.60 -25.21 -3.23
C ASP A 640 -7.58 -24.53 -2.29
N PRO A 641 -8.00 -23.58 -1.42
CA PRO A 641 -7.04 -22.72 -0.75
C PRO A 641 -6.23 -23.42 0.36
N PHE A 642 -4.97 -23.02 0.47
CA PHE A 642 -4.13 -23.24 1.65
C PHE A 642 -3.28 -22.00 1.96
N ILE A 643 -2.79 -21.91 3.20
CA ILE A 643 -1.97 -20.80 3.68
C ILE A 643 -0.56 -21.29 3.98
N LYS A 644 0.43 -20.65 3.36
CA LYS A 644 1.85 -20.75 3.72
C LYS A 644 2.19 -19.65 4.72
N ILE A 645 2.81 -20.02 5.84
CA ILE A 645 3.20 -19.10 6.91
C ILE A 645 4.71 -19.17 7.05
N GLU A 646 5.36 -18.02 7.01
CA GLU A 646 6.81 -17.90 6.93
C GLU A 646 7.33 -16.89 7.96
N VAL A 647 8.42 -17.25 8.63
CA VAL A 647 9.20 -16.35 9.48
C VAL A 647 10.48 -16.00 8.73
N HIS A 648 10.67 -14.70 8.49
CA HIS A 648 11.86 -14.14 7.87
C HIS A 648 12.62 -13.31 8.91
N GLY A 649 13.92 -13.50 9.07
CA GLY A 649 14.69 -12.80 10.10
C GLY A 649 16.15 -13.21 10.08
N VAL A 650 16.75 -13.39 11.26
CA VAL A 650 18.07 -14.04 11.34
C VAL A 650 17.99 -15.48 10.84
N LYS A 651 19.13 -16.07 10.48
CA LYS A 651 19.18 -17.40 9.85
C LYS A 651 18.54 -18.46 10.73
N GLU A 652 18.70 -18.33 12.04
CA GLU A 652 18.17 -19.21 13.08
C GLU A 652 16.64 -19.14 13.19
N ASP A 653 16.04 -18.00 12.82
CA ASP A 653 14.60 -17.77 12.94
C ASP A 653 13.84 -18.21 11.68
N THR A 654 14.55 -18.45 10.57
CA THR A 654 13.93 -18.72 9.27
C THR A 654 13.21 -20.06 9.27
N GLN A 655 11.87 -20.01 9.24
CA GLN A 655 10.98 -21.16 9.39
C GLN A 655 9.77 -21.00 8.46
N GLN A 656 9.17 -22.10 8.02
CA GLN A 656 7.93 -22.09 7.24
C GLN A 656 7.04 -23.29 7.57
N CYS A 657 5.72 -23.10 7.47
CA CYS A 657 4.75 -24.18 7.48
C CYS A 657 3.62 -23.90 6.47
N LYS A 658 2.77 -24.89 6.23
CA LYS A 658 1.59 -24.78 5.39
C LYS A 658 0.39 -25.43 6.10
N THR A 659 -0.79 -24.86 5.92
CA THR A 659 -2.03 -25.50 6.35
C THR A 659 -2.44 -26.64 5.41
N SER A 660 -3.44 -27.43 5.80
CA SER A 660 -4.14 -28.32 4.87
C SER A 660 -4.83 -27.53 3.74
N VAL A 661 -5.03 -28.21 2.61
CA VAL A 661 -5.80 -27.72 1.46
C VAL A 661 -7.29 -27.86 1.75
N LYS A 662 -8.09 -26.84 1.41
CA LYS A 662 -9.55 -26.89 1.54
C LYS A 662 -10.18 -27.03 0.17
N GLU A 663 -10.59 -28.25 -0.16
CA GLU A 663 -11.14 -28.55 -1.49
C GLU A 663 -12.43 -27.77 -1.78
N ASN A 664 -12.48 -27.15 -2.96
CA ASN A 664 -13.60 -26.44 -3.56
C ASN A 664 -14.28 -25.45 -2.61
N ASN A 665 -13.50 -24.71 -1.81
CA ASN A 665 -14.03 -23.75 -0.86
C ASN A 665 -13.18 -22.47 -0.75
N GLY A 666 -13.43 -21.52 -1.65
CA GLY A 666 -12.90 -20.16 -1.55
C GLY A 666 -13.74 -19.20 -0.70
N PHE A 667 -15.00 -19.54 -0.42
CA PHE A 667 -15.94 -18.58 0.16
C PHE A 667 -15.81 -18.44 1.69
N ASN A 668 -15.70 -19.56 2.41
CA ASN A 668 -15.58 -19.62 3.86
C ASN A 668 -14.74 -20.84 4.32
N PRO A 669 -13.51 -21.03 3.82
CA PRO A 669 -12.67 -22.14 4.25
C PRO A 669 -12.37 -22.07 5.75
N ARG A 670 -12.42 -23.21 6.44
CA ARG A 670 -12.11 -23.35 7.88
C ARG A 670 -10.99 -24.37 8.05
N TRP A 671 -9.87 -23.95 8.65
CA TRP A 671 -8.68 -24.77 8.90
C TRP A 671 -8.62 -25.30 10.32
N ASP A 672 -8.80 -24.43 11.32
CA ASP A 672 -8.57 -24.72 12.75
C ASP A 672 -7.21 -25.35 13.06
N GLU A 673 -6.17 -24.89 12.37
CA GLU A 673 -4.82 -25.48 12.47
C GLU A 673 -3.91 -24.61 13.33
N HIS A 674 -3.23 -25.24 14.29
CA HIS A 674 -2.28 -24.58 15.18
C HIS A 674 -0.84 -24.77 14.71
N VAL A 675 -0.10 -23.68 14.62
CA VAL A 675 1.32 -23.64 14.29
C VAL A 675 2.08 -22.81 15.32
N SER A 676 3.36 -23.10 15.52
CA SER A 676 4.18 -22.35 16.48
C SER A 676 5.61 -22.21 15.99
N PHE A 677 6.19 -21.04 16.24
CA PHE A 677 7.56 -20.68 15.88
C PHE A 677 8.32 -20.17 17.09
N VAL A 678 9.57 -20.59 17.23
CA VAL A 678 10.50 -19.99 18.20
C VAL A 678 11.33 -18.94 17.48
N ILE A 679 11.28 -17.71 17.97
CA ILE A 679 11.92 -16.53 17.38
C ILE A 679 12.99 -16.04 18.35
N SER A 680 14.25 -16.25 17.97
CA SER A 680 15.43 -15.87 18.74
C SER A 680 15.73 -14.39 18.72
N GLN A 681 15.43 -13.68 17.62
CA GLN A 681 15.65 -12.24 17.51
C GLN A 681 14.43 -11.52 16.93
N PRO A 682 13.40 -11.27 17.77
CA PRO A 682 12.14 -10.64 17.35
C PRO A 682 12.31 -9.28 16.66
N ASP A 683 13.36 -8.53 17.01
CA ASP A 683 13.70 -7.22 16.43
C ASP A 683 13.97 -7.26 14.91
N HIS A 684 14.29 -8.43 14.37
CA HIS A 684 14.51 -8.65 12.93
C HIS A 684 13.40 -9.42 12.24
N ALA A 685 12.46 -10.00 13.00
CA ALA A 685 11.50 -10.95 12.45
C ALA A 685 10.36 -10.24 11.69
N ILE A 686 10.05 -10.76 10.50
CA ILE A 686 8.90 -10.41 9.66
C ILE A 686 8.11 -11.71 9.47
N ILE A 687 6.81 -11.66 9.75
CA ILE A 687 5.90 -12.79 9.53
C ILE A 687 5.17 -12.54 8.22
N ARG A 688 5.16 -13.54 7.34
CA ARG A 688 4.50 -13.48 6.03
C ARG A 688 3.53 -14.63 5.88
N PHE A 689 2.31 -14.29 5.47
CA PHE A 689 1.22 -15.19 5.14
C PHE A 689 1.01 -15.13 3.64
N VAL A 690 0.95 -16.28 2.97
CA VAL A 690 0.70 -16.36 1.53
C VAL A 690 -0.40 -17.38 1.29
N VAL A 691 -1.45 -16.97 0.60
CA VAL A 691 -2.58 -17.82 0.24
C VAL A 691 -2.42 -18.26 -1.20
N TYR A 692 -2.56 -19.55 -1.41
CA TYR A 692 -2.46 -20.21 -2.70
C TYR A 692 -3.73 -21.00 -3.00
N ASP A 693 -4.04 -21.12 -4.28
CA ASP A 693 -4.94 -22.13 -4.82
C ASP A 693 -4.12 -23.38 -5.13
N HIS A 694 -4.48 -24.52 -4.56
CA HIS A 694 -3.76 -25.77 -4.81
C HIS A 694 -4.07 -26.29 -6.20
N ASP A 695 -3.03 -26.57 -6.98
CA ASP A 695 -3.18 -27.02 -8.35
C ASP A 695 -2.30 -28.23 -8.65
N ARG A 696 -2.68 -29.05 -9.64
CA ARG A 696 -1.95 -30.31 -9.94
C ARG A 696 -0.50 -30.10 -10.39
N CYS A 697 -0.18 -28.93 -10.95
CA CYS A 697 1.12 -28.63 -11.51
C CYS A 697 1.87 -27.56 -10.71
N VAL A 698 1.25 -26.38 -10.57
CA VAL A 698 1.85 -25.23 -9.89
C VAL A 698 0.75 -24.55 -9.09
N ASP A 699 0.95 -24.40 -7.78
CA ASP A 699 0.00 -23.70 -6.93
C ASP A 699 -0.11 -22.22 -7.37
N ASP A 700 -1.34 -21.74 -7.58
CA ASP A 700 -1.60 -20.39 -8.07
C ASP A 700 -1.66 -19.38 -6.92
N PHE A 701 -0.97 -18.25 -7.09
CA PHE A 701 -0.95 -17.19 -6.07
C PHE A 701 -2.31 -16.48 -5.98
N ILE A 702 -2.90 -16.42 -4.79
CA ILE A 702 -4.13 -15.67 -4.51
C ILE A 702 -3.80 -14.30 -3.90
N GLY A 703 -3.02 -14.30 -2.82
CA GLY A 703 -2.75 -13.07 -2.07
C GLY A 703 -1.74 -13.28 -0.94
N TYR A 704 -1.29 -12.19 -0.34
CA TYR A 704 -0.34 -12.21 0.75
C TYR A 704 -0.64 -11.17 1.83
N PHE A 705 -0.03 -11.34 2.99
CA PHE A 705 0.07 -10.30 4.02
C PHE A 705 1.40 -10.48 4.76
N ALA A 706 2.10 -9.39 5.06
CA ALA A 706 3.36 -9.44 5.79
C ALA A 706 3.45 -8.28 6.78
N LEU A 707 4.05 -8.51 7.94
CA LEU A 707 4.23 -7.50 8.98
C LEU A 707 5.42 -7.82 9.90
N PRO A 708 6.05 -6.81 10.54
CA PRO A 708 7.07 -7.04 11.55
C PRO A 708 6.48 -7.73 12.78
N PHE A 709 7.27 -8.56 13.45
CA PHE A 709 6.84 -9.26 14.67
C PHE A 709 6.28 -8.31 15.74
N HIS A 710 6.97 -7.19 15.98
CA HIS A 710 6.55 -6.20 16.98
C HIS A 710 5.24 -5.47 16.64
N SER A 711 4.74 -5.62 15.42
CA SER A 711 3.45 -5.05 15.00
C SER A 711 2.27 -6.02 15.15
N ILE A 712 2.50 -7.23 15.69
CA ILE A 712 1.47 -8.26 15.89
C ILE A 712 0.69 -7.98 17.18
N GLN A 713 -0.64 -8.04 17.10
CA GLN A 713 -1.52 -8.10 18.27
C GLN A 713 -1.87 -9.55 18.64
N GLU A 714 -1.94 -9.84 19.94
CA GLU A 714 -2.41 -11.13 20.46
C GLU A 714 -3.94 -11.26 20.38
N GLY A 715 -4.46 -12.49 20.44
CA GLY A 715 -5.87 -12.82 20.46
C GLY A 715 -6.49 -13.12 19.09
N TYR A 716 -7.83 -13.13 19.02
CA TYR A 716 -8.56 -13.34 17.76
C TYR A 716 -8.47 -12.09 16.90
N ARG A 717 -7.71 -12.19 15.81
CA ARG A 717 -7.40 -11.10 14.90
C ARG A 717 -7.68 -11.49 13.46
N HIS A 718 -7.76 -10.48 12.60
CA HIS A 718 -7.80 -10.71 11.16
C HIS A 718 -6.83 -9.83 10.40
N PHE A 719 -6.52 -10.23 9.19
CA PHE A 719 -5.86 -9.36 8.22
C PHE A 719 -6.53 -9.46 6.86
N SER A 720 -6.48 -8.36 6.10
CA SER A 720 -6.92 -8.35 4.71
C SER A 720 -5.80 -8.80 3.79
N LEU A 721 -6.12 -9.64 2.82
CA LEU A 721 -5.16 -10.06 1.81
C LEU A 721 -4.81 -8.91 0.87
N LEU A 722 -3.55 -8.88 0.46
CA LEU A 722 -3.02 -8.02 -0.57
C LEU A 722 -2.81 -8.82 -1.85
N ASN A 723 -3.13 -8.23 -3.00
CA ASN A 723 -2.83 -8.83 -4.29
C ASN A 723 -1.32 -8.76 -4.58
N LYS A 724 -0.87 -9.29 -5.73
CA LYS A 724 0.54 -9.26 -6.14
C LYS A 724 1.16 -7.85 -6.19
N HIS A 725 0.35 -6.82 -6.41
CA HIS A 725 0.79 -5.43 -6.46
C HIS A 725 0.82 -4.74 -5.10
N GLY A 726 0.37 -5.41 -4.04
CA GLY A 726 0.29 -4.83 -2.70
C GLY A 726 -1.00 -4.08 -2.41
N ASP A 727 -2.02 -4.17 -3.27
CA ASP A 727 -3.31 -3.54 -3.03
C ASP A 727 -4.24 -4.46 -2.26
N LYS A 728 -5.03 -3.91 -1.32
CA LYS A 728 -6.03 -4.67 -0.56
C LYS A 728 -7.05 -5.32 -1.48
N ILE A 729 -7.26 -6.61 -1.31
CA ILE A 729 -8.33 -7.38 -1.94
C ILE A 729 -9.60 -7.14 -1.11
N PRO A 730 -10.66 -6.55 -1.69
CA PRO A 730 -11.90 -6.32 -0.97
C PRO A 730 -12.50 -7.63 -0.45
N MET A 731 -13.04 -7.61 0.77
CA MET A 731 -13.70 -8.74 1.44
C MET A 731 -12.83 -9.98 1.77
N ALA A 732 -11.64 -10.09 1.18
CA ALA A 732 -10.74 -11.21 1.43
C ALA A 732 -9.98 -11.05 2.74
N LEU A 733 -10.38 -11.81 3.77
CA LEU A 733 -9.82 -11.77 5.12
C LEU A 733 -9.39 -13.16 5.58
N ILE A 734 -8.39 -13.22 6.45
CA ILE A 734 -8.04 -14.42 7.22
C ILE A 734 -8.26 -14.12 8.70
N LEU A 735 -9.04 -14.96 9.38
CA LEU A 735 -9.23 -14.96 10.83
C LEU A 735 -8.27 -15.95 11.48
N LEU A 736 -7.59 -15.52 12.53
CA LEU A 736 -6.65 -16.33 13.28
C LEU A 736 -6.62 -15.93 14.75
N LYS A 737 -6.06 -16.79 15.60
CA LYS A 737 -5.75 -16.47 16.99
C LYS A 737 -4.24 -16.46 17.21
N VAL A 738 -3.71 -15.41 17.84
CA VAL A 738 -2.28 -15.29 18.17
C VAL A 738 -2.05 -15.36 19.67
N GLU A 739 -0.99 -16.05 20.07
CA GLU A 739 -0.42 -15.99 21.42
C GLU A 739 1.11 -15.80 21.34
N ILE A 740 1.64 -14.90 22.16
CA ILE A 740 3.07 -14.62 22.26
C ILE A 740 3.53 -14.90 23.69
N LYS A 741 4.50 -15.79 23.85
CA LYS A 741 5.06 -16.17 25.16
C LYS A 741 6.59 -16.03 25.15
N GLU A 742 7.19 -15.91 26.33
CA GLU A 742 8.65 -16.14 26.48
C GLU A 742 8.98 -17.59 26.09
N ALA A 743 10.16 -17.82 25.53
CA ALA A 743 10.56 -19.12 24.95
C ALA A 743 11.89 -19.66 25.43
#